data_AF-A0A831UKY3-F1
#
_entry.id   AF-A0A831UKY3-F1
#
_cell.length_a   1.000
_cell.length_b   1.000
_cell.length_c   1.000
_cell.angle_alpha   90.00
_cell.angle_beta   90.00
_cell.angle_gamma   90.00
#
_symmetry.space_group_name_H-M   'P 1'
#
loop_
_entity.id
_entity.type
_entity.pdbx_description
1 polymer ?
#
loop_
_entity_poly.entity_id
_entity_poly.type
_entity_poly.pdbx_seq_one_letter_code
_entity_poly.pdbx_strand_id
1 'polypeptide(L)'
;MRTYAYGYPRLGENREFKRLLEGYWQGKVSSDALREGIAELEATRLQTYQAFVDAYPVGEMTLYDPMLDTAIMLGLHPVDPNNLDAYFELARGANALPMTKWFNTNYHYLVSHLTPQTEFRLSWHKPLHAYRKHPKGIPYLIGPYTFLRLSRGLTPEELPALMEPLTHVYGELLSLLKESGAKYVHVDEPAFALDLPTSHLRAIREAYERLGTNAPLIVFTYYDSVDFLPVLYDLPLAGIGLDLVHGKRNLQHIGQFGFPADKILVAGVVDGRNVWKTPLGEVAELVRNLQSRTQAEIWLSNAAPLMHLPVTVEPETKLDPALKERIAFAKERLHELQLLKTLLTTGETEATRAWNAYQHATDHWYSQAVQERVANLRPEDFERALPYAERDKLQRARLNLPLFPTTTIGSFPQTPEVRQMRQAYRTGKISAEEYEQFIQDQIRHVIQVQEELGLDVLVHGEFERTDMVEFFAEKMEGIAFTQQGWLLSYGSRVYRPPLIYGDVARTQPMTVKETAFAQSLTQKPVKGMLTGPVTIVAWSFVREDIPVEQVAFQIGLALQDEVRDLEAAGIPIVQIDEPAYREKAPLKRADWESYFRWAAQAFKLAARAKPETQIHTHMCYSEFSVVLKYIDWMDADVITIEATRSKGEVIEAFEHYNYARQIGPGVFDVHSPVVPSVESILTVMERVIRVIPKERFWVNPDCGLKTRKWEEVIPALRNMVEAARQLRARYGS
;
A
#
# COMPACT_ATOMS: atom_id res chain seq x y z
N MET A 1 -3.19 33.15 12.90
CA MET A 1 -2.77 31.89 12.25
C MET A 1 -2.48 30.86 13.32
N ARG A 2 -3.07 29.66 13.20
CA ARG A 2 -2.76 28.51 14.07
C ARG A 2 -2.14 27.38 13.25
N THR A 3 -1.48 26.47 13.93
CA THR A 3 -0.96 25.20 13.38
C THR A 3 -1.73 24.03 13.98
N TYR A 4 -2.05 23.06 13.14
CA TYR A 4 -2.70 21.81 13.51
C TYR A 4 -1.91 20.65 12.92
N ALA A 5 -1.72 19.57 13.66
CA ALA A 5 -1.17 18.35 13.07
C ALA A 5 -1.90 17.11 13.56
N TYR A 6 -1.90 16.07 12.74
CA TYR A 6 -2.60 14.82 13.00
C TYR A 6 -1.89 13.60 12.37
N GLY A 7 -2.22 12.42 12.88
CA GLY A 7 -1.73 11.15 12.40
C GLY A 7 -0.28 10.83 12.78
N TYR A 8 0.33 11.47 13.77
CA TYR A 8 1.73 11.23 14.14
C TYR A 8 2.03 9.73 14.38
N PRO A 9 3.14 9.18 13.88
CA PRO A 9 3.42 7.76 13.96
C PRO A 9 3.34 7.20 15.38
N ARG A 10 2.57 6.12 15.54
CA ARG A 10 2.42 5.39 16.82
C ARG A 10 3.52 4.36 17.10
N LEU A 11 4.40 4.14 16.13
CA LEU A 11 5.38 3.05 16.17
C LEU A 11 6.43 3.23 17.28
N GLY A 12 6.75 4.48 17.63
CA GLY A 12 7.90 4.83 18.47
C GLY A 12 9.22 4.79 17.67
N GLU A 13 10.22 5.57 18.10
CA GLU A 13 11.48 5.75 17.38
C GLU A 13 12.25 4.44 17.20
N ASN A 14 12.13 3.49 18.13
CA ASN A 14 12.78 2.19 18.01
C ASN A 14 11.78 1.06 17.77
N ARG A 15 10.53 1.34 17.39
CA ARG A 15 9.46 0.33 17.22
C ARG A 15 9.03 -0.31 18.54
N GLU A 16 8.98 0.47 19.62
CA GLU A 16 8.43 0.11 20.93
C GLU A 16 7.05 -0.51 20.80
N PHE A 17 6.17 0.10 20.00
CA PHE A 17 4.80 -0.37 19.78
C PHE A 17 4.79 -1.82 19.29
N LYS A 18 5.62 -2.12 18.29
CA LYS A 18 5.78 -3.47 17.74
C LYS A 18 6.27 -4.45 18.80
N ARG A 19 7.32 -4.09 19.55
CA ARG A 19 7.91 -4.97 20.59
C ARG A 19 6.90 -5.29 21.69
N LEU A 20 6.13 -4.30 22.12
CA LEU A 20 5.11 -4.46 23.16
C LEU A 20 4.01 -5.42 22.69
N LEU A 21 3.45 -5.20 21.49
CA LEU A 21 2.41 -6.07 20.94
C LEU A 21 2.89 -7.50 20.73
N GLU A 22 4.04 -7.68 20.08
CA GLU A 22 4.57 -9.03 19.81
C GLU A 22 5.03 -9.73 21.09
N GLY A 23 5.56 -8.98 22.05
CA GLY A 23 5.89 -9.48 23.38
C GLY A 23 4.66 -9.99 24.12
N TYR A 24 3.54 -9.26 24.06
CA TYR A 24 2.27 -9.67 24.66
C TYR A 24 1.75 -10.96 24.02
N TRP A 25 1.71 -11.02 22.68
CA TRP A 25 1.28 -12.21 21.95
C TRP A 25 2.15 -13.44 22.15
N GLN A 26 3.42 -13.26 22.54
CA GLN A 26 4.36 -14.34 22.88
C GLN A 26 4.34 -14.69 24.38
N GLY A 27 3.51 -14.04 25.20
CA GLY A 27 3.47 -14.24 26.64
C GLY A 27 4.69 -13.67 27.39
N LYS A 28 5.50 -12.82 26.75
CA LYS A 28 6.69 -12.18 27.33
C LYS A 28 6.41 -10.83 27.99
N VAL A 29 5.29 -10.21 27.65
CA VAL A 29 4.82 -8.92 28.21
C VAL A 29 3.43 -9.16 28.78
N SER A 30 3.18 -8.71 30.02
CA SER A 30 1.86 -8.82 30.65
C SER A 30 0.86 -7.82 30.06
N SER A 31 -0.43 -8.03 30.32
CA SER A 31 -1.49 -7.05 29.96
C SER A 31 -1.18 -5.65 30.52
N ASP A 32 -0.76 -5.58 31.80
CA ASP A 32 -0.47 -4.31 32.46
C ASP A 32 0.76 -3.62 31.85
N ALA A 33 1.83 -4.37 31.61
CA ALA A 33 3.03 -3.85 30.96
C ALA A 33 2.76 -3.36 29.52
N LEU A 34 1.88 -4.05 28.78
CA LEU A 34 1.45 -3.57 27.46
C LEU A 34 0.71 -2.23 27.59
N ARG A 35 -0.26 -2.13 28.51
CA ARG A 35 -1.05 -0.90 28.71
C ARG A 35 -0.19 0.27 29.16
N GLU A 36 0.73 0.05 30.09
CA GLU A 36 1.70 1.05 30.55
C GLU A 36 2.59 1.53 29.40
N GLY A 37 3.20 0.61 28.66
CA GLY A 37 4.06 0.95 27.51
C GLY A 37 3.31 1.70 26.40
N ILE A 38 2.06 1.35 26.12
CA ILE A 38 1.23 2.09 25.16
C ILE A 38 0.86 3.48 25.69
N ALA A 39 0.61 3.62 26.99
CA ALA A 39 0.35 4.92 27.62
C ALA A 39 1.59 5.84 27.60
N GLU A 40 2.79 5.30 27.79
CA GLU A 40 4.06 6.02 27.66
C GLU A 40 4.30 6.48 26.22
N LEU A 41 4.02 5.62 25.25
CA LEU A 41 4.11 5.98 23.83
C LEU A 41 3.14 7.09 23.46
N GLU A 42 1.89 7.03 23.92
CA GLU A 42 0.94 8.11 23.67
C GLU A 42 1.36 9.41 24.37
N ALA A 43 1.87 9.35 25.60
CA ALA A 43 2.38 10.53 26.29
C ALA A 43 3.52 11.20 25.50
N THR A 44 4.46 10.41 24.98
CA THR A 44 5.55 10.89 24.12
C THR A 44 5.02 11.52 22.83
N ARG A 45 4.02 10.89 22.20
CA ARG A 45 3.35 11.40 20.99
C ARG A 45 2.70 12.76 21.23
N LEU A 46 1.93 12.88 22.31
CA LEU A 46 1.26 14.12 22.68
C LEU A 46 2.24 15.22 23.09
N GLN A 47 3.32 14.89 23.81
CA GLN A 47 4.38 15.85 24.14
C GLN A 47 5.06 16.37 22.87
N THR A 48 5.26 15.51 21.87
CA THR A 48 5.86 15.90 20.59
C THR A 48 4.95 16.87 19.85
N TYR A 49 3.65 16.60 19.74
CA TYR A 49 2.72 17.58 19.17
C TYR A 49 2.77 18.93 19.91
N GLN A 50 2.68 18.92 21.25
CA GLN A 50 2.70 20.13 22.07
C GLN A 50 3.96 20.97 21.89
N ALA A 51 5.09 20.35 21.53
CA ALA A 51 6.34 21.05 21.31
C ALA A 51 6.36 21.87 20.01
N PHE A 52 5.56 21.48 19.01
CA PHE A 52 5.67 22.03 17.65
C PHE A 52 4.40 22.70 17.13
N VAL A 53 3.20 22.27 17.54
CA VAL A 53 1.93 22.76 16.97
C VAL A 53 0.96 23.28 18.04
N ASP A 54 0.08 24.21 17.62
CA ASP A 54 -0.88 24.86 18.53
C ASP A 54 -2.05 23.95 18.94
N ALA A 55 -2.44 23.03 18.04
CA ALA A 55 -3.55 22.11 18.26
C ALA A 55 -3.26 20.75 17.62
N TYR A 56 -3.79 19.69 18.23
CA TYR A 56 -3.54 18.30 17.84
C TYR A 56 -4.66 17.39 18.36
N PRO A 57 -4.87 16.22 17.75
CA PRO A 57 -5.89 15.29 18.17
C PRO A 57 -5.49 14.48 19.41
N VAL A 58 -6.49 13.98 20.14
CA VAL A 58 -6.34 12.98 21.21
C VAL A 58 -7.28 11.80 20.94
N GLY A 59 -6.80 10.59 21.23
CA GLY A 59 -7.56 9.35 20.99
C GLY A 59 -7.18 8.59 19.70
N GLU A 60 -6.18 9.05 18.97
CA GLU A 60 -5.66 8.35 17.78
C GLU A 60 -4.92 7.05 18.11
N MET A 61 -4.33 6.92 19.31
CA MET A 61 -3.61 5.70 19.70
C MET A 61 -4.56 4.50 19.66
N THR A 62 -4.16 3.46 18.95
CA THR A 62 -4.87 2.19 18.81
C THR A 62 -3.91 1.05 19.11
N LEU A 63 -4.43 -0.08 19.61
CA LEU A 63 -3.64 -1.29 19.81
C LEU A 63 -3.44 -2.06 18.50
N TYR A 64 -4.18 -1.76 17.44
CA TYR A 64 -4.02 -2.43 16.16
C TYR A 64 -4.44 -1.53 15.00
N ASP A 65 -5.72 -1.15 14.95
CA ASP A 65 -6.33 -0.47 13.81
C ASP A 65 -7.50 0.45 14.23
N PRO A 66 -7.58 1.71 13.74
CA PRO A 66 -8.67 2.62 14.10
C PRO A 66 -10.05 2.20 13.59
N MET A 67 -10.14 1.45 12.48
CA MET A 67 -11.43 0.96 11.98
C MET A 67 -11.98 -0.15 12.88
N LEU A 68 -11.13 -1.05 13.37
CA LEU A 68 -11.51 -2.00 14.42
C LEU A 68 -11.99 -1.29 15.70
N ASP A 69 -11.25 -0.27 16.16
CA ASP A 69 -11.67 0.51 17.33
C ASP A 69 -13.05 1.16 17.12
N THR A 70 -13.30 1.68 15.92
CA THR A 70 -14.58 2.29 15.53
C THR A 70 -15.69 1.23 15.50
N ALA A 71 -15.43 0.04 14.97
CA ALA A 71 -16.42 -1.05 14.94
C ALA A 71 -16.83 -1.52 16.35
N ILE A 72 -15.87 -1.62 17.28
CA ILE A 72 -16.14 -1.94 18.69
C ILE A 72 -16.90 -0.79 19.37
N MET A 73 -16.50 0.47 19.12
CA MET A 73 -17.23 1.65 19.60
C MET A 73 -18.71 1.64 19.19
N LEU A 74 -18.99 1.23 17.95
CA LEU A 74 -20.33 1.17 17.38
C LEU A 74 -21.11 -0.11 17.74
N GLY A 75 -20.52 -1.00 18.54
CA GLY A 75 -21.19 -2.17 19.08
C GLY A 75 -21.34 -3.34 18.10
N LEU A 76 -20.66 -3.32 16.96
CA LEU A 76 -20.71 -4.39 15.95
C LEU A 76 -20.05 -5.69 16.44
N HIS A 77 -19.09 -5.57 17.35
CA HIS A 77 -18.43 -6.69 17.99
C HIS A 77 -18.57 -6.53 19.51
N PRO A 78 -19.35 -7.38 20.20
CA PRO A 78 -19.61 -7.28 21.64
C PRO A 78 -18.41 -7.77 22.46
N VAL A 79 -17.28 -7.11 22.29
CA VAL A 79 -16.03 -7.37 23.00
C VAL A 79 -15.77 -6.23 23.97
N ASP A 80 -15.38 -6.57 25.21
CA ASP A 80 -14.81 -5.58 26.13
C ASP A 80 -13.45 -5.15 25.59
N PRO A 81 -13.23 -3.88 25.19
CA PRO A 81 -11.96 -3.40 24.67
C PRO A 81 -10.81 -3.50 25.71
N ASN A 82 -11.12 -3.69 26.99
CA ASN A 82 -10.12 -3.97 28.02
C ASN A 82 -9.69 -5.44 28.03
N ASN A 83 -10.48 -6.35 27.49
CA ASN A 83 -10.04 -7.73 27.27
C ASN A 83 -9.17 -7.80 26.01
N LEU A 84 -7.86 -7.66 26.22
CA LEU A 84 -6.87 -7.62 25.15
C LEU A 84 -6.89 -8.87 24.27
N ASP A 85 -7.13 -10.04 24.85
CA ASP A 85 -7.18 -11.30 24.08
C ASP A 85 -8.38 -11.30 23.14
N ALA A 86 -9.56 -10.89 23.62
CA ALA A 86 -10.76 -10.77 22.79
C ALA A 86 -10.60 -9.68 21.71
N TYR A 87 -9.94 -8.56 22.03
CA TYR A 87 -9.61 -7.52 21.05
C TYR A 87 -8.68 -8.05 19.96
N PHE A 88 -7.60 -8.76 20.32
CA PHE A 88 -6.66 -9.31 19.34
C PHE A 88 -7.19 -10.52 18.58
N GLU A 89 -8.17 -11.26 19.12
CA GLU A 89 -8.87 -12.33 18.38
C GLU A 89 -9.53 -11.78 17.11
N LEU A 90 -10.17 -10.61 17.20
CA LEU A 90 -10.75 -9.92 16.04
C LEU A 90 -9.69 -9.39 15.05
N ALA A 91 -8.46 -9.15 15.51
CA ALA A 91 -7.42 -8.56 14.69
C ALA A 91 -6.50 -9.58 14.00
N ARG A 92 -6.25 -10.73 14.64
CA ARG A 92 -5.26 -11.72 14.19
C ARG A 92 -5.55 -13.16 14.61
N GLY A 93 -6.71 -13.43 15.20
CA GLY A 93 -7.14 -14.75 15.64
C GLY A 93 -7.73 -15.62 14.53
N ALA A 94 -8.36 -16.73 14.91
CA ALA A 94 -9.02 -17.62 13.95
C ALA A 94 -10.22 -16.94 13.28
N ASN A 95 -10.86 -16.01 14.00
CA ASN A 95 -11.98 -15.19 13.52
C ASN A 95 -11.57 -13.75 13.19
N ALA A 96 -10.31 -13.54 12.79
CA ALA A 96 -9.82 -12.22 12.43
C ALA A 96 -10.67 -11.60 11.30
N LEU A 97 -10.94 -10.30 11.41
CA LEU A 97 -11.61 -9.55 10.36
C LEU A 97 -10.75 -9.51 9.10
N PRO A 98 -11.37 -9.48 7.90
CA PRO A 98 -10.64 -9.29 6.65
C PRO A 98 -9.85 -7.99 6.69
N MET A 99 -8.67 -7.99 6.07
CA MET A 99 -7.79 -6.82 6.00
C MET A 99 -7.66 -6.35 4.56
N THR A 100 -7.64 -5.04 4.33
CA THR A 100 -7.42 -4.44 3.00
C THR A 100 -6.69 -3.10 3.12
N LYS A 101 -6.15 -2.60 2.01
CA LYS A 101 -5.44 -1.31 1.97
C LYS A 101 -6.35 -0.14 2.32
N TRP A 102 -5.82 0.77 3.14
CA TRP A 102 -6.42 2.06 3.46
C TRP A 102 -6.21 3.00 2.27
N PHE A 103 -7.23 3.15 1.43
CA PHE A 103 -7.19 3.94 0.20
C PHE A 103 -5.99 3.54 -0.68
N ASN A 104 -5.32 4.52 -1.31
CA ASN A 104 -4.14 4.30 -2.15
C ASN A 104 -2.83 4.37 -1.34
N THR A 105 -2.83 3.88 -0.09
CA THR A 105 -1.64 3.86 0.80
C THR A 105 -1.14 2.43 1.05
N ASN A 106 0.00 2.30 1.72
CA ASN A 106 0.56 0.99 2.13
C ASN A 106 0.14 0.56 3.54
N TYR A 107 -0.68 1.38 4.22
CA TYR A 107 -1.33 1.00 5.46
C TYR A 107 -2.55 0.12 5.14
N HIS A 108 -2.85 -0.86 5.98
CA HIS A 108 -4.04 -1.71 5.88
C HIS A 108 -4.89 -1.60 7.14
N TYR A 109 -6.21 -1.68 6.96
CA TYR A 109 -7.20 -1.62 8.02
C TYR A 109 -8.05 -2.90 8.06
N LEU A 110 -8.73 -3.11 9.18
CA LEU A 110 -9.64 -4.24 9.38
C LEU A 110 -11.06 -3.86 8.96
N VAL A 111 -11.67 -4.71 8.14
CA VAL A 111 -12.95 -4.45 7.48
C VAL A 111 -14.08 -5.09 8.27
N SER A 112 -15.04 -4.27 8.72
CA SER A 112 -16.28 -4.77 9.29
C SER A 112 -17.24 -5.26 8.21
N HIS A 113 -17.99 -6.31 8.52
CA HIS A 113 -19.09 -6.79 7.67
C HIS A 113 -20.41 -6.21 8.18
N LEU A 114 -21.17 -5.59 7.29
CA LEU A 114 -22.46 -4.96 7.54
C LEU A 114 -23.54 -5.58 6.65
N THR A 115 -24.78 -5.41 7.07
CA THR A 115 -26.00 -5.75 6.32
C THR A 115 -27.00 -4.59 6.48
N PRO A 116 -28.02 -4.47 5.62
CA PRO A 116 -29.05 -3.45 5.78
C PRO A 116 -29.81 -3.50 7.13
N GLN A 117 -29.73 -4.62 7.85
CA GLN A 117 -30.32 -4.82 9.19
C GLN A 117 -29.32 -4.61 10.33
N THR A 118 -28.13 -4.09 10.05
CA THR A 118 -27.12 -3.85 11.09
C THR A 118 -27.61 -2.78 12.07
N GLU A 119 -27.57 -3.12 13.36
CA GLU A 119 -27.88 -2.21 14.45
C GLU A 119 -26.59 -1.63 15.04
N PHE A 120 -26.61 -0.34 15.38
CA PHE A 120 -25.49 0.36 16.00
C PHE A 120 -25.85 0.76 17.43
N ARG A 121 -24.86 0.70 18.33
CA ARG A 121 -24.98 1.19 19.71
C ARG A 121 -23.63 1.65 20.25
N LEU A 122 -23.62 2.72 21.05
CA LEU A 122 -22.38 3.24 21.64
C LEU A 122 -21.87 2.31 22.75
N SER A 123 -21.00 1.37 22.39
CA SER A 123 -20.49 0.33 23.32
C SER A 123 -19.17 0.71 23.98
N TRP A 124 -18.38 1.59 23.34
CA TRP A 124 -17.10 2.04 23.88
C TRP A 124 -16.89 3.54 23.65
N HIS A 125 -16.72 4.30 24.73
CA HIS A 125 -16.59 5.76 24.70
C HIS A 125 -15.13 6.22 24.53
N LYS A 126 -14.35 5.55 23.65
CA LYS A 126 -12.91 5.80 23.48
C LYS A 126 -12.54 7.29 23.31
N PRO A 127 -13.19 8.05 22.43
CA PRO A 127 -12.82 9.46 22.18
C PRO A 127 -13.08 10.34 23.40
N LEU A 128 -14.18 10.07 24.12
CA LEU A 128 -14.52 10.74 25.37
C LEU A 128 -13.51 10.43 26.49
N HIS A 129 -13.11 9.15 26.62
CA HIS A 129 -12.08 8.76 27.59
C HIS A 129 -10.74 9.45 27.31
N ALA A 130 -10.33 9.48 26.03
CA ALA A 130 -9.10 10.16 25.62
C ALA A 130 -9.14 11.66 25.92
N TYR A 131 -10.26 12.32 25.60
CA TYR A 131 -10.44 13.75 25.87
C TYR A 131 -10.43 14.07 27.36
N ARG A 132 -11.12 13.28 28.20
CA ARG A 132 -11.10 13.47 29.66
C ARG A 132 -9.70 13.33 30.26
N LYS A 133 -8.88 12.43 29.70
CA LYS A 133 -7.47 12.28 30.11
C LYS A 133 -6.59 13.43 29.62
N HIS A 134 -6.88 13.98 28.45
CA HIS A 134 -6.08 15.02 27.79
C HIS A 134 -6.96 16.18 27.27
N PRO A 135 -7.55 17.01 28.16
CA PRO A 135 -8.57 17.99 27.80
C PRO A 135 -8.06 19.19 26.99
N LYS A 136 -6.73 19.31 26.79
CA LYS A 136 -6.12 20.32 25.92
C LYS A 136 -6.16 19.94 24.43
N GLY A 137 -6.32 18.66 24.11
CA GLY A 137 -6.37 18.18 22.73
C GLY A 137 -7.78 18.21 22.14
N ILE A 138 -7.88 17.85 20.86
CA ILE A 138 -9.14 17.75 20.12
C ILE A 138 -9.52 16.25 20.00
N PRO A 139 -10.68 15.78 20.49
CA PRO A 139 -11.10 14.40 20.32
C PRO A 139 -11.12 13.97 18.85
N TYR A 140 -10.64 12.76 18.57
CA TYR A 140 -10.53 12.18 17.23
C TYR A 140 -11.58 11.09 16.96
N LEU A 141 -12.12 11.10 15.73
CA LEU A 141 -13.09 10.12 15.22
C LEU A 141 -12.81 9.78 13.75
N ILE A 142 -13.03 8.53 13.37
CA ILE A 142 -13.35 8.19 11.98
C ILE A 142 -14.81 8.59 11.73
N GLY A 143 -15.09 9.25 10.61
CA GLY A 143 -16.43 9.72 10.27
C GLY A 143 -17.39 8.59 9.88
N PRO A 144 -18.69 8.78 10.10
CA PRO A 144 -19.71 7.77 9.83
C PRO A 144 -19.75 7.33 8.36
N TYR A 145 -19.57 8.25 7.41
CA TYR A 145 -19.64 7.89 6.00
C TYR A 145 -18.42 7.05 5.58
N THR A 146 -17.22 7.46 5.97
CA THR A 146 -15.99 6.69 5.74
C THR A 146 -16.09 5.30 6.37
N PHE A 147 -16.60 5.20 7.60
CA PHE A 147 -16.77 3.91 8.27
C PHE A 147 -17.66 2.95 7.46
N LEU A 148 -18.84 3.41 7.02
CA LEU A 148 -19.74 2.59 6.20
C LEU A 148 -19.15 2.28 4.82
N ARG A 149 -18.57 3.29 4.16
CA ARG A 149 -18.04 3.17 2.79
C ARG A 149 -16.88 2.17 2.69
N LEU A 150 -16.10 2.05 3.76
CA LEU A 150 -14.97 1.14 3.87
C LEU A 150 -15.29 -0.20 4.53
N SER A 151 -16.53 -0.41 4.96
CA SER A 151 -17.03 -1.71 5.40
C SER A 151 -17.47 -2.57 4.19
N ARG A 152 -17.70 -3.87 4.41
CA ARG A 152 -18.16 -4.83 3.39
C ARG A 152 -19.60 -5.30 3.66
N GLY A 153 -20.23 -5.88 2.64
CA GLY A 153 -21.56 -6.50 2.76
C GLY A 153 -22.73 -5.58 2.39
N LEU A 154 -22.45 -4.35 1.95
CA LEU A 154 -23.45 -3.40 1.44
C LEU A 154 -23.18 -3.10 -0.03
N THR A 155 -24.25 -3.05 -0.81
CA THR A 155 -24.24 -2.40 -2.12
C THR A 155 -24.20 -0.88 -1.96
N PRO A 156 -23.74 -0.12 -2.98
CA PRO A 156 -23.85 1.34 -2.97
C PRO A 156 -25.29 1.82 -2.70
N GLU A 157 -26.29 1.13 -3.22
CA GLU A 157 -27.70 1.50 -3.07
C GLU A 157 -28.23 1.32 -1.64
N GLU A 158 -27.66 0.38 -0.87
CA GLU A 158 -28.06 0.09 0.51
C GLU A 158 -27.38 0.99 1.55
N LEU A 159 -26.18 1.50 1.27
CA LEU A 159 -25.40 2.31 2.21
C LEU A 159 -26.16 3.50 2.81
N PRO A 160 -26.91 4.31 2.02
CA PRO A 160 -27.66 5.45 2.56
C PRO A 160 -28.62 5.09 3.71
N ALA A 161 -29.22 3.89 3.69
CA ALA A 161 -30.18 3.48 4.72
C ALA A 161 -29.52 3.31 6.10
N LEU A 162 -28.22 2.97 6.15
CA LEU A 162 -27.49 2.83 7.42
C LEU A 162 -26.90 4.14 7.94
N MET A 163 -26.88 5.22 7.13
CA MET A 163 -26.37 6.52 7.59
C MET A 163 -27.21 7.10 8.73
N GLU A 164 -28.54 6.96 8.68
CA GLU A 164 -29.44 7.49 9.72
C GLU A 164 -29.22 6.85 11.10
N PRO A 165 -29.31 5.52 11.28
CA PRO A 165 -29.09 4.90 12.59
C PRO A 165 -27.66 5.13 13.10
N LEU A 166 -26.68 5.16 12.20
CA LEU A 166 -25.30 5.48 12.58
C LEU A 166 -25.17 6.92 13.09
N THR A 167 -25.82 7.87 12.42
CA THR A 167 -25.86 9.28 12.82
C THR A 167 -26.40 9.46 14.24
N HIS A 168 -27.39 8.67 14.65
CA HIS A 168 -27.90 8.71 16.03
C HIS A 168 -26.81 8.38 17.06
N VAL A 169 -26.08 7.29 16.85
CA VAL A 169 -25.02 6.81 17.76
C VAL A 169 -23.84 7.80 17.83
N TYR A 170 -23.42 8.34 16.67
CA TYR A 170 -22.42 9.40 16.65
C TYR A 170 -22.91 10.67 17.36
N GLY A 171 -24.16 11.08 17.17
CA GLY A 171 -24.76 12.24 17.82
C GLY A 171 -24.78 12.13 19.35
N GLU A 172 -24.98 10.91 19.88
CA GLU A 172 -24.93 10.62 21.31
C GLU A 172 -23.51 10.86 21.87
N LEU A 173 -22.49 10.29 21.22
CA LEU A 173 -21.08 10.49 21.59
C LEU A 173 -20.63 11.96 21.48
N LEU A 174 -21.02 12.64 20.40
CA LEU A 174 -20.69 14.04 20.16
C LEU A 174 -21.30 14.96 21.24
N SER A 175 -22.55 14.70 21.63
CA SER A 175 -23.20 15.43 22.74
C SER A 175 -22.40 15.27 24.04
N LEU A 176 -21.99 14.04 24.38
CA LEU A 176 -21.17 13.78 25.58
C LEU A 176 -19.80 14.48 25.53
N LEU A 177 -19.18 14.58 24.36
CA LEU A 177 -17.93 15.32 24.16
C LEU A 177 -18.13 16.82 24.38
N LYS A 178 -19.18 17.40 23.81
CA LYS A 178 -19.55 18.81 24.00
C LYS A 178 -19.84 19.13 25.46
N GLU A 179 -20.63 18.28 26.14
CA GLU A 179 -20.94 18.40 27.57
C GLU A 179 -19.68 18.31 28.44
N SER A 180 -18.70 17.50 28.04
CA SER A 180 -17.39 17.42 28.71
C SER A 180 -16.48 18.62 28.42
N GLY A 181 -16.93 19.58 27.61
CA GLY A 181 -16.24 20.83 27.31
C GLY A 181 -15.36 20.81 26.05
N ALA A 182 -15.48 19.80 25.18
CA ALA A 182 -14.74 19.75 23.93
C ALA A 182 -15.12 20.94 23.02
N LYS A 183 -14.13 21.77 22.68
CA LYS A 183 -14.34 22.95 21.83
C LYS A 183 -14.54 22.62 20.36
N TYR A 184 -13.85 21.57 19.90
CA TYR A 184 -13.93 21.04 18.56
C TYR A 184 -13.86 19.52 18.63
N VAL A 185 -14.32 18.84 17.58
CA VAL A 185 -14.11 17.41 17.37
C VAL A 185 -13.51 17.22 15.97
N HIS A 186 -12.39 16.50 15.89
CA HIS A 186 -11.77 16.10 14.63
C HIS A 186 -12.51 14.88 14.09
N VAL A 187 -12.99 14.96 12.85
CA VAL A 187 -13.68 13.86 12.17
C VAL A 187 -13.02 13.58 10.82
N ASP A 188 -12.47 12.38 10.67
CA ASP A 188 -11.84 11.94 9.43
C ASP A 188 -12.89 11.43 8.44
N GLU A 189 -13.06 12.14 7.31
CA GLU A 189 -13.87 11.71 6.17
C GLU A 189 -13.06 11.60 4.86
N PRO A 190 -11.97 10.81 4.81
CA PRO A 190 -11.22 10.62 3.58
C PRO A 190 -12.04 9.96 2.45
N ALA A 191 -13.15 9.27 2.77
CA ALA A 191 -14.04 8.73 1.75
C ALA A 191 -14.77 9.82 0.94
N PHE A 192 -14.76 11.08 1.37
CA PHE A 192 -15.26 12.21 0.58
C PHE A 192 -14.40 12.51 -0.65
N ALA A 193 -13.17 11.99 -0.68
CA ALA A 193 -12.25 12.11 -1.82
C ALA A 193 -12.55 11.09 -2.94
N LEU A 194 -13.42 10.10 -2.71
CA LEU A 194 -13.78 9.08 -3.70
C LEU A 194 -14.77 9.63 -4.76
N ASP A 195 -15.16 8.77 -5.70
CA ASP A 195 -16.34 8.99 -6.54
C ASP A 195 -17.62 8.65 -5.71
N LEU A 196 -18.50 9.63 -5.51
CA LEU A 196 -19.71 9.49 -4.69
C LEU A 196 -20.99 9.51 -5.54
N PRO A 197 -21.89 8.49 -5.40
CA PRO A 197 -23.23 8.55 -5.95
C PRO A 197 -24.06 9.71 -5.36
N THR A 198 -25.00 10.25 -6.14
CA THR A 198 -25.88 11.34 -5.68
C THR A 198 -26.70 10.96 -4.43
N SER A 199 -27.12 9.70 -4.30
CA SER A 199 -27.82 9.19 -3.12
C SER A 199 -26.95 9.28 -1.86
N HIS A 200 -25.65 9.01 -1.97
CA HIS A 200 -24.71 9.13 -0.85
C HIS A 200 -24.52 10.58 -0.44
N LEU A 201 -24.41 11.50 -1.41
CA LEU A 201 -24.28 12.94 -1.11
C LEU A 201 -25.47 13.48 -0.31
N ARG A 202 -26.69 13.01 -0.62
CA ARG A 202 -27.89 13.35 0.17
C ARG A 202 -27.77 12.84 1.60
N ALA A 203 -27.41 11.57 1.77
CA ALA A 203 -27.28 10.96 3.10
C ALA A 203 -26.16 11.62 3.94
N ILE A 204 -25.04 12.00 3.31
CA ILE A 204 -23.96 12.77 3.96
C ILE A 204 -24.49 14.11 4.44
N ARG A 205 -25.22 14.84 3.59
CA ARG A 205 -25.80 16.14 3.95
C ARG A 205 -26.70 16.00 5.18
N GLU A 206 -27.68 15.10 5.12
CA GLU A 206 -28.64 14.88 6.21
C GLU A 206 -27.95 14.48 7.51
N ALA A 207 -26.95 13.60 7.44
CA ALA A 207 -26.16 13.18 8.61
C ALA A 207 -25.41 14.36 9.23
N TYR A 208 -24.66 15.12 8.43
CA TYR A 208 -23.82 16.21 8.96
C TYR A 208 -24.58 17.48 9.31
N GLU A 209 -25.76 17.71 8.74
CA GLU A 209 -26.72 18.72 9.23
C GLU A 209 -27.09 18.44 10.69
N ARG A 210 -27.31 17.17 11.05
CA ARG A 210 -27.58 16.77 12.43
C ARG A 210 -26.33 16.82 13.29
N LEU A 211 -25.25 16.13 12.88
CA LEU A 211 -24.05 15.96 13.71
C LEU A 211 -23.36 17.29 14.04
N GLY A 212 -23.33 18.24 13.09
CA GLY A 212 -22.74 19.56 13.33
C GLY A 212 -23.47 20.39 14.40
N THR A 213 -24.73 20.06 14.71
CA THR A 213 -25.45 20.69 15.83
C THR A 213 -25.14 20.04 17.18
N ASN A 214 -24.76 18.75 17.19
CA ASN A 214 -24.39 18.01 18.40
C ASN A 214 -23.06 18.50 18.99
N ALA A 215 -22.05 18.78 18.15
CA ALA A 215 -20.76 19.34 18.58
C ALA A 215 -20.08 20.13 17.44
N PRO A 216 -19.17 21.07 17.73
CA PRO A 216 -18.44 21.80 16.70
C PRO A 216 -17.45 20.88 15.96
N LEU A 217 -17.82 20.44 14.75
CA LEU A 217 -17.00 19.49 13.97
C LEU A 217 -15.99 20.20 13.07
N ILE A 218 -14.77 19.67 13.03
CA ILE A 218 -13.80 19.94 11.97
C ILE A 218 -13.64 18.67 11.17
N VAL A 219 -14.10 18.68 9.91
CA VAL A 219 -14.08 17.51 9.03
C VAL A 219 -12.82 17.53 8.19
N PHE A 220 -12.01 16.48 8.28
CA PHE A 220 -10.75 16.34 7.55
C PHE A 220 -10.92 15.42 6.34
N THR A 221 -10.45 15.87 5.19
CA THR A 221 -10.45 15.12 3.94
C THR A 221 -9.05 15.14 3.35
N TYR A 222 -8.57 13.99 2.85
CA TYR A 222 -7.21 13.85 2.38
C TYR A 222 -7.05 12.75 1.33
N TYR A 223 -5.85 12.70 0.73
CA TYR A 223 -5.42 11.82 -0.38
C TYR A 223 -5.86 12.24 -1.78
N ASP A 224 -6.94 12.99 -1.90
CA ASP A 224 -7.41 13.59 -3.15
C ASP A 224 -8.35 14.78 -2.85
N SER A 225 -8.89 15.38 -3.90
CA SER A 225 -9.77 16.54 -3.84
C SER A 225 -11.22 16.16 -3.53
N VAL A 226 -11.96 17.07 -2.90
CA VAL A 226 -13.40 16.92 -2.66
C VAL A 226 -14.18 17.61 -3.78
N ASP A 227 -14.95 16.85 -4.56
CA ASP A 227 -15.66 17.35 -5.75
C ASP A 227 -16.96 18.10 -5.41
N PHE A 228 -17.48 17.91 -4.19
CA PHE A 228 -18.73 18.51 -3.72
C PHE A 228 -18.48 19.54 -2.61
N LEU A 229 -17.33 20.20 -2.63
CA LEU A 229 -16.90 21.13 -1.59
C LEU A 229 -17.95 22.21 -1.21
N PRO A 230 -18.73 22.80 -2.15
CA PRO A 230 -19.82 23.72 -1.81
C PRO A 230 -20.89 23.12 -0.89
N VAL A 231 -21.17 21.82 -0.97
CA VAL A 231 -22.13 21.17 -0.07
C VAL A 231 -21.61 21.20 1.37
N LEU A 232 -20.29 21.06 1.58
CA LEU A 232 -19.71 21.14 2.92
C LEU A 232 -19.77 22.55 3.51
N TYR A 233 -19.80 23.58 2.66
CA TYR A 233 -19.91 24.98 3.08
C TYR A 233 -21.27 25.29 3.72
N ASP A 234 -22.33 24.65 3.23
CA ASP A 234 -23.70 24.86 3.75
C ASP A 234 -23.97 24.10 5.06
N LEU A 235 -23.09 23.16 5.44
CA LEU A 235 -23.26 22.35 6.64
C LEU A 235 -22.86 23.11 7.92
N PRO A 236 -23.44 22.77 9.09
CA PRO A 236 -23.11 23.36 10.39
C PRO A 236 -21.75 22.84 10.94
N LEU A 237 -20.71 22.91 10.12
CA LEU A 237 -19.34 22.57 10.48
C LEU A 237 -18.60 23.79 11.03
N ALA A 238 -17.75 23.56 12.03
CA ALA A 238 -16.83 24.57 12.56
C ALA A 238 -15.60 24.76 11.66
N GLY A 239 -15.19 23.72 10.92
CA GLY A 239 -14.08 23.81 9.99
C GLY A 239 -14.02 22.66 9.00
N ILE A 240 -13.25 22.86 7.94
CA ILE A 240 -13.01 21.90 6.86
C ILE A 240 -11.50 21.81 6.63
N GLY A 241 -10.96 20.60 6.78
CA GLY A 241 -9.58 20.24 6.46
C GLY A 241 -9.46 19.67 5.06
N LEU A 242 -8.58 20.28 4.27
CA LEU A 242 -8.37 19.94 2.86
C LEU A 242 -6.90 19.64 2.61
N ASP A 243 -6.66 18.53 1.91
CA ASP A 243 -5.36 18.22 1.30
C ASP A 243 -5.11 19.17 0.12
N LEU A 244 -4.10 20.03 0.24
CA LEU A 244 -3.68 20.97 -0.80
C LEU A 244 -2.36 20.55 -1.47
N VAL A 245 -1.85 19.35 -1.15
CA VAL A 245 -0.63 18.77 -1.73
C VAL A 245 -1.01 17.80 -2.85
N HIS A 246 -1.77 16.75 -2.51
CA HIS A 246 -2.26 15.74 -3.46
C HIS A 246 -3.66 16.09 -3.99
N GLY A 247 -4.46 16.81 -3.21
CA GLY A 247 -5.80 17.30 -3.61
C GLY A 247 -5.78 18.55 -4.49
N LYS A 248 -5.10 18.50 -5.64
CA LYS A 248 -4.83 19.69 -6.49
C LYS A 248 -6.08 20.48 -6.93
N ARG A 249 -7.25 19.84 -7.03
CA ARG A 249 -8.50 20.52 -7.40
C ARG A 249 -9.13 21.29 -6.24
N ASN A 250 -8.75 21.02 -4.98
CA ASN A 250 -9.25 21.77 -3.83
C ASN A 250 -8.90 23.27 -3.93
N LEU A 251 -7.67 23.61 -4.33
CA LEU A 251 -7.26 25.00 -4.56
C LEU A 251 -8.08 25.67 -5.68
N GLN A 252 -8.37 24.92 -6.74
CA GLN A 252 -9.20 25.39 -7.85
C GLN A 252 -10.65 25.64 -7.38
N HIS A 253 -11.22 24.70 -6.62
CA HIS A 253 -12.56 24.83 -6.04
C HIS A 253 -12.66 26.04 -5.09
N ILE A 254 -11.68 26.26 -4.22
CA ILE A 254 -11.64 27.46 -3.36
C ILE A 254 -11.58 28.74 -4.20
N GLY A 255 -10.77 28.75 -5.27
CA GLY A 255 -10.69 29.89 -6.19
C GLY A 255 -12.01 30.17 -6.92
N GLN A 256 -12.77 29.13 -7.26
CA GLN A 256 -14.02 29.22 -8.00
C GLN A 256 -15.21 29.59 -7.10
N PHE A 257 -15.33 28.95 -5.93
CA PHE A 257 -16.50 29.04 -5.06
C PHE A 257 -16.28 29.92 -3.82
N GLY A 258 -15.05 30.38 -3.58
CA GLY A 258 -14.65 31.01 -2.32
C GLY A 258 -14.53 30.01 -1.18
N PHE A 259 -14.41 30.51 0.05
CA PHE A 259 -14.47 29.70 1.27
C PHE A 259 -15.25 30.48 2.35
N PRO A 260 -16.20 29.85 3.09
CA PRO A 260 -17.07 30.54 4.05
C PRO A 260 -16.31 31.20 5.20
N ALA A 261 -16.62 32.46 5.48
CA ALA A 261 -15.94 33.24 6.51
C ALA A 261 -16.25 32.80 7.95
N ASP A 262 -17.37 32.10 8.17
CA ASP A 262 -17.80 31.55 9.47
C ASP A 262 -17.08 30.24 9.84
N LYS A 263 -16.26 29.68 8.94
CA LYS A 263 -15.60 28.38 9.13
C LYS A 263 -14.09 28.52 9.20
N ILE A 264 -13.46 27.52 9.81
CA ILE A 264 -12.01 27.36 9.80
C ILE A 264 -11.61 26.58 8.53
N LEU A 265 -10.71 27.14 7.73
CA LEU A 265 -10.00 26.39 6.70
C LEU A 265 -8.75 25.77 7.32
N VAL A 266 -8.73 24.45 7.48
CA VAL A 266 -7.50 23.72 7.84
C VAL A 266 -6.76 23.36 6.55
N ALA A 267 -5.78 24.18 6.20
CA ALA A 267 -5.00 24.08 4.96
C ALA A 267 -3.88 23.03 5.13
N GLY A 268 -4.09 21.85 4.55
CA GLY A 268 -3.12 20.76 4.50
C GLY A 268 -2.02 21.06 3.46
N VAL A 269 -0.93 21.69 3.88
CA VAL A 269 0.13 22.23 3.01
C VAL A 269 1.50 21.58 3.21
N VAL A 270 1.65 20.74 4.23
CA VAL A 270 2.86 19.94 4.47
C VAL A 270 2.56 18.48 4.12
N ASP A 271 3.38 17.84 3.29
CA ASP A 271 3.10 16.47 2.86
C ASP A 271 3.17 15.48 4.04
N GLY A 272 2.14 14.63 4.16
CA GLY A 272 2.08 13.53 5.11
C GLY A 272 2.41 12.16 4.53
N ARG A 273 2.75 12.08 3.24
CA ARG A 273 2.95 10.82 2.48
C ARG A 273 4.29 10.69 1.79
N ASN A 274 4.99 11.79 1.55
CA ASN A 274 6.34 11.79 0.99
C ASN A 274 7.34 12.44 1.95
N VAL A 275 8.64 12.19 1.76
CA VAL A 275 9.68 12.61 2.72
C VAL A 275 10.44 13.86 2.29
N TRP A 276 10.18 14.44 1.13
CA TRP A 276 10.92 15.62 0.67
C TRP A 276 10.53 16.86 1.47
N LYS A 277 11.53 17.61 1.96
CA LYS A 277 11.28 18.84 2.71
C LYS A 277 10.34 19.78 1.97
N THR A 278 9.42 20.35 2.73
CA THR A 278 8.48 21.35 2.21
C THR A 278 9.25 22.59 1.74
N PRO A 279 9.01 23.10 0.52
CA PRO A 279 9.57 24.37 0.07
C PRO A 279 8.85 25.52 0.79
N LEU A 280 9.38 25.98 1.93
CA LEU A 280 8.67 26.88 2.84
C LEU A 280 8.25 28.21 2.17
N GLY A 281 9.09 28.74 1.28
CA GLY A 281 8.82 29.99 0.56
C GLY A 281 7.59 29.87 -0.35
N GLU A 282 7.57 28.86 -1.20
CA GLU A 282 6.47 28.58 -2.13
C GLU A 282 5.15 28.32 -1.39
N VAL A 283 5.22 27.51 -0.32
CA VAL A 283 4.04 27.23 0.51
C VAL A 283 3.54 28.48 1.24
N ALA A 284 4.44 29.33 1.73
CA ALA A 284 4.04 30.59 2.34
C ALA A 284 3.35 31.53 1.33
N GLU A 285 3.81 31.58 0.07
CA GLU A 285 3.13 32.32 -0.99
C GLU A 285 1.74 31.77 -1.31
N LEU A 286 1.62 30.44 -1.39
CA LEU A 286 0.32 29.77 -1.55
C LEU A 286 -0.64 30.16 -0.41
N VAL A 287 -0.18 30.14 0.84
CA VAL A 287 -1.03 30.51 1.98
C VAL A 287 -1.40 31.99 1.96
N ARG A 288 -0.47 32.90 1.63
CA ARG A 288 -0.79 34.33 1.48
C ARG A 288 -1.83 34.56 0.38
N ASN A 289 -1.75 33.81 -0.71
CA ASN A 289 -2.74 33.83 -1.78
C ASN A 289 -4.12 33.39 -1.26
N LEU A 290 -4.19 32.29 -0.49
CA LEU A 290 -5.43 31.86 0.17
C LEU A 290 -5.99 32.93 1.11
N GLN A 291 -5.15 33.53 1.96
CA GLN A 291 -5.54 34.62 2.87
C GLN A 291 -6.13 35.82 2.12
N SER A 292 -5.68 36.11 0.90
CA SER A 292 -6.23 37.19 0.08
C SER A 292 -7.61 36.89 -0.52
N ARG A 293 -8.03 35.61 -0.54
CA ARG A 293 -9.24 35.12 -1.21
C ARG A 293 -10.38 34.76 -0.25
N THR A 294 -10.11 34.67 1.05
CA THR A 294 -11.14 34.36 2.06
C THR A 294 -10.90 35.14 3.35
N GLN A 295 -11.98 35.43 4.06
CA GLN A 295 -11.96 35.99 5.42
C GLN A 295 -11.94 34.92 6.52
N ALA A 296 -11.98 33.63 6.13
CA ALA A 296 -11.96 32.51 7.04
C ALA A 296 -10.67 32.47 7.87
N GLU A 297 -10.77 31.94 9.10
CA GLU A 297 -9.59 31.60 9.87
C GLU A 297 -8.84 30.44 9.20
N ILE A 298 -7.55 30.63 8.91
CA ILE A 298 -6.70 29.60 8.32
C ILE A 298 -5.82 28.95 9.38
N TRP A 299 -5.90 27.62 9.47
CA TRP A 299 -4.98 26.78 10.23
C TRP A 299 -4.05 26.05 9.26
N LEU A 300 -2.75 26.10 9.51
CA LEU A 300 -1.75 25.35 8.74
C LEU A 300 -1.72 23.91 9.24
N SER A 301 -1.71 22.93 8.34
CA SER A 301 -1.65 21.52 8.71
C SER A 301 -0.87 20.64 7.73
N ASN A 302 -0.56 19.42 8.16
CA ASN A 302 -0.18 18.36 7.25
C ASN A 302 -1.38 17.95 6.37
N ALA A 303 -1.11 17.54 5.13
CA ALA A 303 -2.12 17.26 4.11
C ALA A 303 -2.79 15.89 4.26
N ALA A 304 -2.11 14.96 4.91
CA ALA A 304 -2.59 13.61 5.19
C ALA A 304 -1.97 13.13 6.53
N PRO A 305 -2.51 12.07 7.17
CA PRO A 305 -1.96 11.55 8.43
C PRO A 305 -0.45 11.28 8.36
N LEU A 306 0.33 11.79 9.32
CA LEU A 306 1.79 11.63 9.34
C LEU A 306 2.28 10.18 9.56
N MET A 307 1.37 9.23 9.79
CA MET A 307 1.68 7.81 10.00
C MET A 307 2.23 7.12 8.74
N HIS A 308 2.10 7.80 7.58
CA HIS A 308 2.74 7.39 6.33
C HIS A 308 4.15 7.94 6.18
N LEU A 309 4.73 8.52 7.23
CA LEU A 309 6.15 8.86 7.33
C LEU A 309 6.79 8.11 8.51
N PRO A 310 8.12 7.89 8.47
CA PRO A 310 8.83 7.44 9.66
C PRO A 310 8.81 8.51 10.77
N VAL A 311 9.35 8.18 11.95
CA VAL A 311 9.24 9.08 13.12
C VAL A 311 10.13 10.32 12.99
N THR A 312 11.43 10.14 12.74
CA THR A 312 12.42 11.23 12.72
C THR A 312 13.64 10.85 11.87
N VAL A 313 14.21 11.82 11.15
CA VAL A 313 15.43 11.67 10.34
C VAL A 313 16.70 11.60 11.21
N GLU A 314 16.62 12.06 12.46
CA GLU A 314 17.73 12.16 13.41
C GLU A 314 18.67 10.92 13.45
N PRO A 315 18.17 9.68 13.63
CA PRO A 315 19.00 8.47 13.74
C PRO A 315 19.65 8.00 12.42
N GLU A 316 19.35 8.64 11.29
CA GLU A 316 19.87 8.27 9.97
C GLU A 316 21.32 8.77 9.80
N THR A 317 22.29 8.01 10.30
CA THR A 317 23.72 8.41 10.29
C THR A 317 24.48 7.94 9.06
N LYS A 318 23.93 6.97 8.31
CA LYS A 318 24.54 6.40 7.10
C LYS A 318 24.01 6.97 5.79
N LEU A 319 23.00 7.83 5.82
CA LEU A 319 22.54 8.53 4.62
C LEU A 319 23.61 9.52 4.16
N ASP A 320 23.70 9.74 2.84
CA ASP A 320 24.47 10.84 2.29
C ASP A 320 24.03 12.15 2.96
N PRO A 321 24.96 13.00 3.46
CA PRO A 321 24.60 14.22 4.17
C PRO A 321 23.72 15.16 3.34
N ALA A 322 23.97 15.27 2.04
CA ALA A 322 23.17 16.07 1.13
C ALA A 322 21.74 15.50 1.02
N LEU A 323 21.58 14.18 0.93
CA LEU A 323 20.25 13.56 0.94
C LEU A 323 19.55 13.78 2.29
N LYS A 324 20.25 13.56 3.41
CA LYS A 324 19.70 13.74 4.76
C LYS A 324 19.17 15.15 4.98
N GLU A 325 19.88 16.16 4.47
CA GLU A 325 19.45 17.57 4.55
C GLU A 325 18.18 17.89 3.78
N ARG A 326 17.78 17.08 2.78
CA ARG A 326 16.62 17.36 1.93
C ARG A 326 15.36 16.57 2.29
N ILE A 327 15.45 15.68 3.28
CA ILE A 327 14.31 14.89 3.74
C ILE A 327 13.78 15.36 5.10
N ALA A 328 12.50 15.09 5.35
CA ALA A 328 11.76 15.37 6.56
C ALA A 328 10.80 14.21 6.86
N PHE A 329 10.92 13.64 8.05
CA PHE A 329 9.98 12.62 8.56
C PHE A 329 8.94 13.29 9.47
N ALA A 330 8.11 12.53 10.19
CA ALA A 330 6.97 13.08 10.91
C ALA A 330 7.33 14.19 11.92
N LYS A 331 8.39 14.02 12.71
CA LYS A 331 8.89 15.06 13.65
C LYS A 331 9.30 16.33 12.92
N GLU A 332 10.02 16.20 11.80
CA GLU A 332 10.42 17.32 10.97
C GLU A 332 9.22 18.01 10.31
N ARG A 333 8.16 17.27 9.91
CA ARG A 333 6.91 17.87 9.41
C ARG A 333 6.22 18.76 10.43
N LEU A 334 6.25 18.39 11.71
CA LEU A 334 5.73 19.26 12.77
C LEU A 334 6.55 20.55 12.89
N HIS A 335 7.88 20.45 12.79
CA HIS A 335 8.75 21.61 12.77
C HIS A 335 8.51 22.50 11.54
N GLU A 336 8.25 21.92 10.36
CA GLU A 336 7.90 22.68 9.16
C GLU A 336 6.64 23.53 9.36
N LEU A 337 5.60 23.00 10.03
CA LEU A 337 4.40 23.78 10.36
C LEU A 337 4.72 24.96 11.29
N GLN A 338 5.59 24.77 12.28
CA GLN A 338 6.06 25.84 13.15
C GLN A 338 6.82 26.91 12.36
N LEU A 339 7.73 26.49 11.46
CA LEU A 339 8.51 27.40 10.61
C LEU A 339 7.63 28.17 9.63
N LEU A 340 6.65 27.51 9.00
CA LEU A 340 5.67 28.17 8.12
C LEU A 340 4.87 29.22 8.88
N LYS A 341 4.39 28.91 10.09
CA LYS A 341 3.69 29.87 10.94
C LYS A 341 4.58 31.08 11.21
N THR A 342 5.82 30.87 11.65
CA THR A 342 6.80 31.95 11.87
C THR A 342 7.00 32.79 10.61
N LEU A 343 7.28 32.15 9.47
CA LEU A 343 7.49 32.84 8.19
C LEU A 343 6.30 33.71 7.77
N LEU A 344 5.08 33.26 8.05
CA LEU A 344 3.86 33.96 7.67
C LEU A 344 3.44 35.06 8.66
N THR A 345 3.83 34.96 9.93
CA THR A 345 3.43 35.95 10.97
C THR A 345 4.52 36.94 11.33
N THR A 346 5.78 36.52 11.38
CA THR A 346 6.93 37.35 11.77
C THR A 346 7.84 37.70 10.60
N GLY A 347 7.68 37.04 9.45
CA GLY A 347 8.57 37.17 8.31
C GLY A 347 9.75 36.20 8.35
N GLU A 348 10.69 36.38 7.43
CA GLU A 348 11.86 35.51 7.29
C GLU A 348 12.82 35.65 8.48
N THR A 349 13.20 34.50 9.04
CA THR A 349 14.21 34.35 10.11
C THR A 349 15.40 33.53 9.60
N GLU A 350 16.47 33.43 10.39
CA GLU A 350 17.59 32.54 10.08
C GLU A 350 17.16 31.08 9.93
N ALA A 351 16.33 30.58 10.85
CA ALA A 351 15.82 29.21 10.82
C ALA A 351 14.97 28.90 9.57
N THR A 352 14.07 29.81 9.19
CA THR A 352 13.23 29.62 7.99
C THR A 352 14.05 29.69 6.71
N ARG A 353 15.08 30.55 6.67
CA ARG A 353 16.01 30.66 5.53
C ARG A 353 16.89 29.42 5.39
N ALA A 354 17.38 28.91 6.53
CA ALA A 354 18.27 27.75 6.56
C ALA A 354 17.57 26.44 6.16
N TRP A 355 16.25 26.30 6.39
CA TRP A 355 15.54 25.03 6.21
C TRP A 355 15.68 24.41 4.82
N ASN A 356 15.54 25.24 3.77
CA ASN A 356 15.68 24.85 2.37
C ASN A 356 17.02 25.33 1.76
N ALA A 357 17.96 25.87 2.57
CA ALA A 357 19.29 26.27 2.11
C ALA A 357 20.28 25.10 2.28
N TYR A 358 20.35 24.24 1.27
CA TYR A 358 21.22 23.06 1.28
C TYR A 358 22.68 23.45 1.04
N GLN A 359 23.61 23.02 1.90
CA GLN A 359 25.03 23.43 1.87
C GLN A 359 25.95 22.37 1.26
N HIS A 360 25.43 21.54 0.35
CA HIS A 360 26.17 20.44 -0.25
C HIS A 360 26.09 20.49 -1.78
N ALA A 361 27.27 20.62 -2.40
CA ALA A 361 27.47 20.76 -3.85
C ALA A 361 27.46 19.43 -4.61
N THR A 362 27.08 18.32 -3.98
CA THR A 362 27.10 17.00 -4.61
C THR A 362 25.89 16.81 -5.51
N ASP A 363 26.08 17.15 -6.79
CA ASP A 363 25.10 16.96 -7.87
C ASP A 363 25.35 15.65 -8.61
N HIS A 364 25.25 14.52 -7.91
CA HIS A 364 25.34 13.18 -8.51
C HIS A 364 23.96 12.51 -8.61
N TRP A 365 22.89 13.30 -8.45
CA TRP A 365 21.50 12.82 -8.49
C TRP A 365 20.95 12.79 -9.90
N TYR A 366 21.65 13.43 -10.84
CA TYR A 366 21.29 13.46 -12.25
C TYR A 366 22.35 12.71 -13.06
N SER A 367 21.87 11.89 -13.98
CA SER A 367 22.71 11.14 -14.91
C SER A 367 22.31 11.50 -16.33
N GLN A 368 23.18 12.24 -17.03
CA GLN A 368 22.94 12.63 -18.42
C GLN A 368 22.64 11.41 -19.30
N ALA A 369 23.34 10.29 -19.08
CA ALA A 369 23.09 9.05 -19.80
C ALA A 369 21.68 8.49 -19.57
N VAL A 370 21.18 8.53 -18.32
CA VAL A 370 19.80 8.09 -18.01
C VAL A 370 18.78 9.02 -18.64
N GLN A 371 18.98 10.33 -18.53
CA GLN A 371 18.08 11.34 -19.09
C GLN A 371 18.01 11.23 -20.62
N GLU A 372 19.14 11.05 -21.29
CA GLU A 372 19.19 10.82 -22.74
C GLU A 372 18.49 9.51 -23.12
N ARG A 373 18.64 8.42 -22.34
CA ARG A 373 17.92 7.17 -22.61
C ARG A 373 16.40 7.36 -22.53
N VAL A 374 15.89 8.07 -21.52
CA VAL A 374 14.46 8.34 -21.37
C VAL A 374 13.96 9.29 -22.46
N ALA A 375 14.70 10.36 -22.77
CA ALA A 375 14.33 11.34 -23.78
C ALA A 375 14.28 10.76 -25.21
N ASN A 376 15.04 9.70 -25.46
CA ASN A 376 15.09 9.02 -26.76
C ASN A 376 14.04 7.90 -26.93
N LEU A 377 13.19 7.64 -25.92
CA LEU A 377 12.13 6.63 -26.02
C LEU A 377 11.13 6.97 -27.13
N ARG A 378 10.78 5.97 -27.93
CA ARG A 378 9.83 6.06 -29.03
C ARG A 378 8.61 5.19 -28.76
N PRO A 379 7.47 5.40 -29.45
CA PRO A 379 6.30 4.56 -29.30
C PRO A 379 6.60 3.05 -29.44
N GLU A 380 7.53 2.69 -30.33
CA GLU A 380 7.90 1.29 -30.57
C GLU A 380 8.67 0.65 -29.41
N ASP A 381 9.27 1.45 -28.52
CA ASP A 381 9.98 0.93 -27.35
C ASP A 381 9.04 0.37 -26.27
N PHE A 382 7.76 0.72 -26.36
CA PHE A 382 6.69 0.27 -25.46
C PHE A 382 5.86 -0.89 -26.04
N GLU A 383 6.30 -1.50 -27.14
CA GLU A 383 5.60 -2.60 -27.79
C GLU A 383 6.51 -3.82 -27.97
N ARG A 384 5.93 -5.02 -27.91
CA ARG A 384 6.63 -6.26 -28.29
C ARG A 384 6.74 -6.32 -29.81
N ALA A 385 7.79 -6.97 -30.31
CA ALA A 385 8.07 -7.03 -31.75
C ALA A 385 6.98 -7.71 -32.59
N LEU A 386 6.22 -8.65 -31.99
CA LEU A 386 5.13 -9.39 -32.62
C LEU A 386 3.88 -9.35 -31.73
N PRO A 387 2.66 -9.41 -32.31
CA PRO A 387 1.42 -9.51 -31.54
C PRO A 387 1.31 -10.85 -30.80
N TYR A 388 0.54 -10.88 -29.71
CA TYR A 388 0.39 -12.06 -28.85
C TYR A 388 0.08 -13.36 -29.59
N ALA A 389 -0.82 -13.34 -30.58
CA ALA A 389 -1.21 -14.55 -31.33
C ALA A 389 -0.04 -15.20 -32.10
N GLU A 390 0.98 -14.44 -32.47
CA GLU A 390 2.20 -14.95 -33.09
C GLU A 390 3.22 -15.37 -32.03
N ARG A 391 3.37 -14.58 -30.96
CA ARG A 391 4.22 -14.93 -29.82
C ARG A 391 3.81 -16.25 -29.17
N ASP A 392 2.51 -16.46 -28.94
CA ASP A 392 1.96 -17.67 -28.32
C ASP A 392 2.37 -18.94 -29.09
N LYS A 393 2.39 -18.89 -30.42
CA LYS A 393 2.85 -20.02 -31.25
C LYS A 393 4.33 -20.33 -31.03
N LEU A 394 5.18 -19.30 -31.03
CA LEU A 394 6.62 -19.43 -30.81
C LEU A 394 6.92 -19.92 -29.39
N GLN A 395 6.22 -19.38 -28.39
CA GLN A 395 6.37 -19.75 -26.99
C GLN A 395 5.93 -21.19 -26.74
N ARG A 396 4.79 -21.63 -27.30
CA ARG A 396 4.34 -23.03 -27.20
C ARG A 396 5.34 -23.99 -27.86
N ALA A 397 5.88 -23.63 -29.03
CA ALA A 397 6.88 -24.44 -29.71
C ALA A 397 8.19 -24.55 -28.91
N ARG A 398 8.63 -23.47 -28.26
CA ARG A 398 9.84 -23.45 -27.43
C ARG A 398 9.66 -24.18 -26.10
N LEU A 399 8.55 -23.95 -25.41
CA LEU A 399 8.33 -24.46 -24.05
C LEU A 399 7.74 -25.87 -24.02
N ASN A 400 7.05 -26.29 -25.08
CA ASN A 400 6.40 -27.61 -25.21
C ASN A 400 5.60 -28.04 -23.97
N LEU A 401 4.81 -27.11 -23.42
CA LEU A 401 4.03 -27.33 -22.20
C LEU A 401 2.77 -28.15 -22.47
N PRO A 402 2.34 -28.99 -21.52
CA PRO A 402 1.07 -29.71 -21.63
C PRO A 402 -0.11 -28.75 -21.47
N LEU A 403 -1.32 -29.25 -21.76
CA LEU A 403 -2.55 -28.58 -21.34
C LEU A 403 -2.59 -28.43 -19.81
N PHE A 404 -3.14 -27.33 -19.30
CA PHE A 404 -3.19 -27.02 -17.87
C PHE A 404 -1.79 -27.04 -17.20
N PRO A 405 -0.78 -26.32 -17.72
CA PRO A 405 0.57 -26.35 -17.15
C PRO A 405 0.54 -25.91 -15.68
N THR A 406 1.32 -26.59 -14.84
CA THR A 406 1.43 -26.30 -13.41
C THR A 406 2.68 -25.49 -13.12
N THR A 407 2.53 -24.50 -12.24
CA THR A 407 3.65 -23.68 -11.77
C THR A 407 3.39 -23.13 -10.37
N THR A 408 4.38 -22.46 -9.80
CA THR A 408 4.22 -21.63 -8.60
C THR A 408 4.50 -20.17 -8.96
N ILE A 409 4.10 -19.26 -8.05
CA ILE A 409 4.20 -17.82 -8.31
C ILE A 409 5.64 -17.31 -8.16
N GLY A 410 6.39 -17.76 -7.15
CA GLY A 410 7.75 -17.26 -6.89
C GLY A 410 8.30 -17.84 -5.59
N SER A 411 8.36 -17.02 -4.54
CA SER A 411 8.97 -17.38 -3.26
C SER A 411 8.50 -18.71 -2.64
N PHE A 412 9.44 -19.42 -2.02
CA PHE A 412 9.21 -20.63 -1.21
C PHE A 412 9.39 -20.35 0.29
N PRO A 413 9.01 -21.29 1.21
CA PRO A 413 9.09 -21.10 2.65
C PRO A 413 10.43 -20.55 3.15
N GLN A 414 10.39 -19.39 3.80
CA GLN A 414 11.58 -18.73 4.37
C GLN A 414 11.83 -19.24 5.80
N THR A 415 12.55 -20.36 5.91
CA THR A 415 12.79 -21.06 7.17
C THR A 415 13.54 -20.20 8.20
N PRO A 416 13.50 -20.56 9.51
CA PRO A 416 14.36 -19.91 10.50
C PRO A 416 15.84 -19.91 10.10
N GLU A 417 16.34 -20.99 9.47
CA GLU A 417 17.71 -21.11 9.00
C GLU A 417 18.04 -20.11 7.88
N VAL A 418 17.21 -20.01 6.84
CA VAL A 418 17.39 -19.01 5.75
C VAL A 418 17.46 -17.59 6.33
N ARG A 419 16.59 -17.27 7.29
CA ARG A 419 16.59 -15.96 7.96
C ARG A 419 17.85 -15.73 8.79
N GLN A 420 18.33 -16.74 9.51
CA GLN A 420 19.55 -16.67 10.31
C GLN A 420 20.79 -16.50 9.43
N MET A 421 20.91 -17.26 8.34
CA MET A 421 22.03 -17.14 7.40
C MET A 421 22.08 -15.77 6.73
N ARG A 422 20.92 -15.24 6.30
CA ARG A 422 20.85 -13.88 5.77
C ARG A 422 21.26 -12.83 6.80
N GLN A 423 20.83 -12.97 8.05
CA GLN A 423 21.24 -12.06 9.13
C GLN A 423 22.75 -12.16 9.39
N ALA A 424 23.32 -13.37 9.41
CA ALA A 424 24.74 -13.58 9.58
C ALA A 424 25.54 -12.89 8.46
N TYR A 425 25.10 -13.01 7.20
CA TYR A 425 25.71 -12.32 6.06
C TYR A 425 25.61 -10.80 6.19
N ARG A 426 24.41 -10.24 6.43
CA ARG A 426 24.22 -8.78 6.61
C ARG A 426 25.00 -8.20 7.79
N THR A 427 25.34 -9.01 8.79
CA THR A 427 26.15 -8.58 9.95
C THR A 427 27.63 -8.92 9.83
N GLY A 428 28.08 -9.44 8.68
CA GLY A 428 29.48 -9.76 8.41
C GLY A 428 30.02 -10.96 9.21
N LYS A 429 29.14 -11.83 9.73
CA LYS A 429 29.53 -13.03 10.49
C LYS A 429 29.92 -14.21 9.61
N ILE A 430 29.49 -14.21 8.36
CA ILE A 430 29.86 -15.18 7.32
C ILE A 430 30.29 -14.43 6.06
N SER A 431 31.13 -15.06 5.25
CA SER A 431 31.61 -14.54 3.97
C SER A 431 30.52 -14.53 2.89
N ALA A 432 30.79 -13.81 1.79
CA ALA A 432 29.88 -13.80 0.64
C ALA A 432 29.82 -15.18 -0.03
N GLU A 433 30.95 -15.89 -0.07
CA GLU A 433 31.10 -17.22 -0.64
C GLU A 433 30.30 -18.27 0.17
N GLU A 434 30.37 -18.22 1.50
CA GLU A 434 29.59 -19.10 2.37
C GLU A 434 28.08 -18.84 2.21
N TYR A 435 27.67 -17.57 2.13
CA TYR A 435 26.27 -17.23 1.93
C TYR A 435 25.78 -17.67 0.56
N GLU A 436 26.56 -17.46 -0.48
CA GLU A 436 26.26 -17.91 -1.84
C GLU A 436 26.10 -19.43 -1.91
N GLN A 437 27.02 -20.19 -1.32
CA GLN A 437 26.92 -21.65 -1.30
C GLN A 437 25.64 -22.11 -0.61
N PHE A 438 25.29 -21.48 0.52
CA PHE A 438 24.03 -21.77 1.21
C PHE A 438 22.80 -21.49 0.32
N ILE A 439 22.77 -20.36 -0.39
CA ILE A 439 21.67 -20.05 -1.32
C ILE A 439 21.59 -21.07 -2.45
N GLN A 440 22.72 -21.45 -3.04
CA GLN A 440 22.77 -22.50 -4.06
C GLN A 440 22.24 -23.84 -3.54
N ASP A 441 22.51 -24.20 -2.28
CA ASP A 441 21.98 -25.42 -1.67
C ASP A 441 20.47 -25.37 -1.48
N GLN A 442 19.92 -24.21 -1.08
CA GLN A 442 18.47 -24.02 -1.01
C GLN A 442 17.81 -24.08 -2.40
N ILE A 443 18.44 -23.48 -3.42
CA ILE A 443 17.99 -23.55 -4.81
C ILE A 443 17.98 -25.01 -5.30
N ARG A 444 19.05 -25.77 -5.02
CA ARG A 444 19.11 -27.19 -5.40
C ARG A 444 17.98 -28.00 -4.76
N HIS A 445 17.73 -27.77 -3.47
CA HIS A 445 16.64 -28.43 -2.77
C HIS A 445 15.27 -28.12 -3.38
N VAL A 446 14.96 -26.85 -3.63
CA VAL A 446 13.63 -26.49 -4.18
C VAL A 446 13.44 -26.95 -5.62
N ILE A 447 14.49 -26.97 -6.44
CA ILE A 447 14.41 -27.51 -7.80
C ILE A 447 14.11 -29.01 -7.75
N GLN A 448 14.84 -29.77 -6.92
CA GLN A 448 14.59 -31.20 -6.73
C GLN A 448 13.15 -31.48 -6.27
N VAL A 449 12.66 -30.76 -5.25
CA VAL A 449 11.29 -30.93 -4.74
C VAL A 449 10.26 -30.66 -5.84
N GLN A 450 10.44 -29.61 -6.63
CA GLN A 450 9.50 -29.26 -7.70
C GLN A 450 9.51 -30.30 -8.84
N GLU A 451 10.66 -30.87 -9.18
CA GLU A 451 10.76 -31.98 -10.14
C GLU A 451 10.07 -33.25 -9.63
N GLU A 452 10.31 -33.63 -8.36
CA GLU A 452 9.66 -34.77 -7.70
C GLU A 452 8.14 -34.63 -7.65
N LEU A 453 7.64 -33.40 -7.47
CA LEU A 453 6.22 -33.08 -7.52
C LEU A 453 5.63 -33.13 -8.94
N GLY A 454 6.47 -33.05 -9.98
CA GLY A 454 6.03 -33.05 -11.37
C GLY A 454 5.48 -31.70 -11.85
N LEU A 455 5.94 -30.57 -11.29
CA LEU A 455 5.59 -29.24 -11.82
C LEU A 455 6.13 -29.04 -13.23
N ASP A 456 5.46 -28.26 -14.08
CA ASP A 456 5.90 -28.04 -15.48
C ASP A 456 6.86 -26.86 -15.62
N VAL A 457 6.61 -25.77 -14.89
CA VAL A 457 7.44 -24.56 -14.88
C VAL A 457 7.87 -24.26 -13.45
N LEU A 458 9.18 -24.14 -13.23
CA LEU A 458 9.78 -24.05 -11.91
C LEU A 458 10.23 -22.64 -11.54
N VAL A 459 10.48 -22.41 -10.26
CA VAL A 459 11.05 -21.17 -9.71
C VAL A 459 12.22 -21.50 -8.78
N HIS A 460 13.16 -20.58 -8.58
CA HIS A 460 14.32 -20.80 -7.70
C HIS A 460 14.04 -20.55 -6.20
N GLY A 461 12.84 -20.10 -5.85
CA GLY A 461 12.37 -19.96 -4.47
C GLY A 461 12.73 -18.65 -3.76
N GLU A 462 13.56 -17.79 -4.35
CA GLU A 462 13.88 -16.43 -3.86
C GLU A 462 14.45 -16.40 -2.43
N PHE A 463 15.30 -17.37 -2.08
CA PHE A 463 15.92 -17.47 -0.75
C PHE A 463 16.92 -16.34 -0.45
N GLU A 464 17.42 -15.68 -1.48
CA GLU A 464 18.31 -14.52 -1.40
C GLU A 464 17.54 -13.21 -1.08
N ARG A 465 16.21 -13.20 -1.20
CA ARG A 465 15.38 -11.98 -1.11
C ARG A 465 14.63 -11.88 0.21
N THR A 466 14.65 -10.71 0.86
CA THR A 466 13.78 -10.37 2.00
C THR A 466 12.43 -9.86 1.53
N ASP A 467 12.52 -8.84 0.69
CA ASP A 467 11.46 -7.98 0.23
C ASP A 467 11.67 -7.73 -1.26
N MET A 468 10.56 -7.71 -1.99
CA MET A 468 10.58 -7.68 -3.46
C MET A 468 10.95 -6.30 -4.00
N VAL A 469 10.95 -5.24 -3.19
CA VAL A 469 11.41 -3.91 -3.60
C VAL A 469 12.80 -3.64 -3.05
N GLU A 470 13.06 -3.91 -1.76
CA GLU A 470 14.39 -3.72 -1.14
C GLU A 470 15.49 -4.41 -1.96
N PHE A 471 15.26 -5.66 -2.40
CA PHE A 471 16.26 -6.44 -3.12
C PHE A 471 16.74 -5.81 -4.44
N PHE A 472 15.82 -5.22 -5.22
CA PHE A 472 16.17 -4.59 -6.50
C PHE A 472 16.70 -3.17 -6.28
N ALA A 473 16.07 -2.43 -5.37
CA ALA A 473 16.49 -1.07 -5.05
C ALA A 473 17.93 -1.03 -4.49
N GLU A 474 18.38 -2.05 -3.74
CA GLU A 474 19.78 -2.16 -3.27
C GLU A 474 20.80 -2.34 -4.43
N LYS A 475 20.34 -2.67 -5.64
CA LYS A 475 21.18 -2.91 -6.82
C LYS A 475 21.02 -1.85 -7.91
N MET A 476 20.35 -0.75 -7.61
CA MET A 476 20.16 0.37 -8.53
C MET A 476 20.76 1.65 -7.95
N GLU A 477 21.42 2.42 -8.82
CA GLU A 477 21.82 3.79 -8.51
C GLU A 477 20.60 4.70 -8.40
N GLY A 478 20.76 5.86 -7.75
CA GLY A 478 19.66 6.81 -7.54
C GLY A 478 18.67 6.41 -6.44
N ILE A 479 18.88 5.28 -5.76
CA ILE A 479 18.03 4.79 -4.67
C ILE A 479 18.85 4.61 -3.39
N ALA A 480 18.34 5.10 -2.27
CA ALA A 480 18.98 5.04 -0.95
C ALA A 480 18.11 4.33 0.08
N PHE A 481 18.72 3.90 1.18
CA PHE A 481 18.05 3.20 2.26
C PHE A 481 18.31 3.83 3.61
N THR A 482 17.26 3.91 4.40
CA THR A 482 17.32 4.37 5.78
C THR A 482 17.72 3.24 6.72
N GLN A 483 18.16 3.56 7.94
CA GLN A 483 18.43 2.64 9.03
C GLN A 483 17.17 2.42 9.89
N GLN A 484 16.46 3.51 10.22
CA GLN A 484 15.31 3.55 11.13
C GLN A 484 14.04 4.13 10.48
N GLY A 485 14.02 4.33 9.16
CA GLY A 485 12.86 4.81 8.39
C GLY A 485 11.71 3.80 8.29
N TRP A 486 11.28 3.23 9.42
CA TRP A 486 10.23 2.22 9.51
C TRP A 486 8.83 2.85 9.50
N LEU A 487 7.92 2.22 8.79
CA LEU A 487 6.50 2.55 8.78
C LEU A 487 5.65 1.36 9.15
N LEU A 488 4.48 1.65 9.71
CA LEU A 488 3.48 0.64 9.99
C LEU A 488 2.74 0.29 8.69
N SER A 489 2.77 -0.99 8.30
CA SER A 489 1.91 -1.47 7.20
C SER A 489 0.57 -1.95 7.75
N TYR A 490 0.56 -2.77 8.81
CA TYR A 490 -0.66 -3.22 9.49
C TYR A 490 -0.34 -3.86 10.83
N GLY A 491 -1.24 -3.78 11.82
CA GLY A 491 -1.04 -4.40 13.13
C GLY A 491 0.29 -4.02 13.77
N SER A 492 1.25 -4.95 13.84
CA SER A 492 2.65 -4.73 14.27
C SER A 492 3.68 -4.91 13.14
N ARG A 493 3.23 -5.20 11.91
CA ARG A 493 4.09 -5.40 10.74
C ARG A 493 4.55 -4.05 10.21
N VAL A 494 5.86 -3.96 10.01
CA VAL A 494 6.53 -2.75 9.56
C VAL A 494 7.33 -3.04 8.31
N TYR A 495 7.52 -2.01 7.50
CA TYR A 495 8.37 -2.03 6.31
C TYR A 495 9.20 -0.74 6.27
N ARG A 496 10.24 -0.74 5.43
CA ARG A 496 11.19 0.38 5.32
C ARG A 496 11.35 0.72 3.84
N PRO A 497 10.58 1.71 3.33
CA PRO A 497 10.63 2.11 1.93
C PRO A 497 12.03 2.59 1.55
N PRO A 498 12.50 2.26 0.33
CA PRO A 498 13.62 2.94 -0.27
C PRO A 498 13.31 4.42 -0.54
N LEU A 499 14.35 5.22 -0.75
CA LEU A 499 14.30 6.63 -1.15
C LEU A 499 14.82 6.74 -2.58
N ILE A 500 13.95 6.98 -3.55
CA ILE A 500 14.36 7.29 -4.94
C ILE A 500 14.69 8.78 -5.00
N TYR A 501 15.97 9.12 -4.88
CA TYR A 501 16.45 10.49 -4.77
C TYR A 501 17.12 11.03 -6.03
N GLY A 502 17.50 10.14 -6.95
CA GLY A 502 18.22 10.49 -8.16
C GLY A 502 17.76 9.69 -9.37
N ASP A 503 18.46 9.87 -10.49
CA ASP A 503 18.20 9.15 -11.73
C ASP A 503 18.57 7.67 -11.56
N VAL A 504 17.62 6.80 -11.88
CA VAL A 504 17.74 5.36 -11.59
C VAL A 504 18.46 4.65 -12.73
N ALA A 505 19.53 3.94 -12.39
CA ALA A 505 20.28 3.11 -13.31
C ALA A 505 20.66 1.77 -12.68
N ARG A 506 20.69 0.71 -13.50
CA ARG A 506 21.26 -0.58 -13.14
C ARG A 506 22.69 -0.64 -13.66
N THR A 507 23.65 -0.94 -12.78
CA THR A 507 25.07 -1.06 -13.16
C THR A 507 25.54 -2.49 -13.38
N GLN A 508 24.85 -3.48 -12.81
CA GLN A 508 25.22 -4.90 -12.90
C GLN A 508 23.97 -5.81 -12.92
N PRO A 509 24.09 -7.06 -13.45
CA PRO A 509 23.06 -8.09 -13.30
C PRO A 509 22.60 -8.30 -11.86
N MET A 510 21.29 -8.39 -11.66
CA MET A 510 20.66 -8.39 -10.34
C MET A 510 20.24 -9.79 -9.86
N THR A 511 19.80 -10.64 -10.79
CA THR A 511 19.11 -11.92 -10.55
C THR A 511 19.55 -13.04 -11.48
N VAL A 512 20.31 -12.70 -12.51
CA VAL A 512 20.79 -13.64 -13.54
C VAL A 512 21.57 -14.79 -12.91
N LYS A 513 22.38 -14.51 -11.89
CA LYS A 513 23.24 -15.50 -11.24
C LYS A 513 22.43 -16.65 -10.63
N GLU A 514 21.47 -16.35 -9.75
CA GLU A 514 20.63 -17.34 -9.08
C GLU A 514 19.72 -18.04 -10.09
N THR A 515 19.17 -17.30 -11.04
CA THR A 515 18.25 -17.84 -12.05
C THR A 515 18.96 -18.81 -13.01
N ALA A 516 20.14 -18.43 -13.50
CA ALA A 516 20.94 -19.28 -14.40
C ALA A 516 21.45 -20.53 -13.67
N PHE A 517 21.86 -20.39 -12.40
CA PHE A 517 22.21 -21.55 -11.58
C PHE A 517 21.02 -22.51 -11.44
N ALA A 518 19.83 -22.00 -11.10
CA ALA A 518 18.61 -22.81 -10.99
C ALA A 518 18.26 -23.52 -12.31
N GLN A 519 18.33 -22.80 -13.44
CA GLN A 519 18.09 -23.38 -14.76
C GLN A 519 19.12 -24.46 -15.12
N SER A 520 20.37 -24.35 -14.67
CA SER A 520 21.40 -25.36 -14.93
C SER A 520 21.14 -26.73 -14.27
N LEU A 521 20.27 -26.77 -13.26
CA LEU A 521 19.97 -27.98 -12.49
C LEU A 521 18.83 -28.82 -13.07
N THR A 522 18.10 -28.33 -14.06
CA THR A 522 16.90 -28.98 -14.62
C THR A 522 16.76 -28.73 -16.12
N GLN A 523 16.01 -29.61 -16.79
CA GLN A 523 15.58 -29.41 -18.19
C GLN A 523 14.23 -28.70 -18.29
N LYS A 524 13.49 -28.56 -17.19
CA LYS A 524 12.24 -27.80 -17.16
C LYS A 524 12.55 -26.29 -17.19
N PRO A 525 11.67 -25.48 -17.80
CA PRO A 525 11.85 -24.03 -17.79
C PRO A 525 11.79 -23.48 -16.36
N VAL A 526 12.80 -22.71 -15.97
CA VAL A 526 12.82 -21.93 -14.73
C VAL A 526 12.48 -20.49 -15.05
N LYS A 527 11.62 -19.87 -14.24
CA LYS A 527 11.26 -18.47 -14.44
C LYS A 527 12.32 -17.52 -13.85
N GLY A 528 12.65 -16.44 -14.56
CA GLY A 528 13.38 -15.29 -13.99
C GLY A 528 12.44 -14.33 -13.29
N MET A 529 12.66 -14.04 -12.00
CA MET A 529 11.76 -13.27 -11.14
C MET A 529 12.18 -11.82 -10.97
N LEU A 530 11.36 -10.87 -11.40
CA LEU A 530 11.56 -9.43 -11.27
C LEU A 530 10.37 -8.76 -10.58
N THR A 531 10.60 -7.64 -9.90
CA THR A 531 9.54 -6.72 -9.48
C THR A 531 9.43 -5.58 -10.48
N GLY A 532 8.20 -5.24 -10.86
CA GLY A 532 7.93 -4.24 -11.88
C GLY A 532 8.18 -2.80 -11.43
N PRO A 533 8.33 -1.88 -12.40
CA PRO A 533 8.68 -0.49 -12.13
C PRO A 533 7.62 0.27 -11.32
N VAL A 534 6.33 0.02 -11.54
CA VAL A 534 5.25 0.70 -10.82
C VAL A 534 5.24 0.30 -9.35
N THR A 535 5.53 -0.96 -9.05
CA THR A 535 5.66 -1.46 -7.68
C THR A 535 6.88 -0.88 -6.97
N ILE A 536 8.04 -0.81 -7.62
CA ILE A 536 9.23 -0.17 -7.05
C ILE A 536 8.93 1.31 -6.73
N VAL A 537 8.22 2.03 -7.61
CA VAL A 537 7.75 3.40 -7.36
C VAL A 537 6.77 3.46 -6.17
N ALA A 538 5.73 2.63 -6.17
CA ALA A 538 4.64 2.73 -5.21
C ALA A 538 5.05 2.40 -3.76
N TRP A 539 6.07 1.56 -3.60
CA TRP A 539 6.56 1.11 -2.30
C TRP A 539 7.88 1.80 -1.88
N SER A 540 8.25 2.87 -2.59
CA SER A 540 9.36 3.78 -2.25
C SER A 540 8.83 5.19 -1.99
N PHE A 541 9.62 6.01 -1.31
CA PHE A 541 9.46 7.46 -1.37
C PHE A 541 10.12 7.98 -2.65
N VAL A 542 9.40 8.75 -3.44
CA VAL A 542 9.79 9.09 -4.83
C VAL A 542 10.01 10.58 -4.95
N ARG A 543 11.13 11.00 -5.54
CA ARG A 543 11.45 12.39 -5.86
C ARG A 543 10.30 13.11 -6.59
N GLU A 544 10.16 14.41 -6.34
CA GLU A 544 9.04 15.22 -6.83
C GLU A 544 9.45 16.33 -7.81
N ASP A 545 10.74 16.45 -8.09
CA ASP A 545 11.32 17.39 -9.04
C ASP A 545 11.12 16.99 -10.51
N ILE A 546 10.75 15.72 -10.77
CA ILE A 546 10.35 15.23 -12.09
C ILE A 546 9.02 14.44 -12.01
N PRO A 547 8.28 14.31 -13.12
CA PRO A 547 7.07 13.48 -13.15
C PRO A 547 7.33 12.04 -12.76
N VAL A 548 6.45 11.45 -11.94
CA VAL A 548 6.56 10.05 -11.47
C VAL A 548 6.64 9.04 -12.62
N GLU A 549 6.00 9.34 -13.76
CA GLU A 549 6.08 8.52 -14.97
C GLU A 549 7.53 8.41 -15.51
N GLN A 550 8.32 9.48 -15.42
CA GLN A 550 9.71 9.46 -15.88
C GLN A 550 10.56 8.59 -14.96
N VAL A 551 10.33 8.65 -13.63
CA VAL A 551 10.98 7.75 -12.67
C VAL A 551 10.62 6.29 -12.99
N ALA A 552 9.35 6.00 -13.27
CA ALA A 552 8.91 4.67 -13.65
C ALA A 552 9.57 4.18 -14.96
N PHE A 553 9.78 5.06 -15.94
CA PHE A 553 10.50 4.72 -17.18
C PHE A 553 11.99 4.47 -16.95
N GLN A 554 12.66 5.23 -16.06
CA GLN A 554 14.05 4.96 -15.68
C GLN A 554 14.19 3.54 -15.07
N ILE A 555 13.30 3.18 -14.14
CA ILE A 555 13.26 1.84 -13.56
C ILE A 555 12.90 0.80 -14.64
N GLY A 556 11.97 1.11 -15.54
CA GLY A 556 11.59 0.25 -16.66
C GLY A 556 12.77 -0.07 -17.57
N LEU A 557 13.63 0.91 -17.88
CA LEU A 557 14.87 0.72 -18.64
C LEU A 557 15.90 -0.13 -17.88
N ALA A 558 16.07 0.12 -16.58
CA ALA A 558 16.96 -0.67 -15.73
C ALA A 558 16.54 -2.15 -15.69
N LEU A 559 15.24 -2.41 -15.59
CA LEU A 559 14.67 -3.77 -15.61
C LEU A 559 14.71 -4.39 -17.01
N GLN A 560 14.55 -3.61 -18.08
CA GLN A 560 14.69 -4.11 -19.45
C GLN A 560 16.10 -4.67 -19.70
N ASP A 561 17.13 -4.01 -19.17
CA ASP A 561 18.51 -4.50 -19.29
C ASP A 561 18.68 -5.84 -18.53
N GLU A 562 18.03 -6.00 -17.38
CA GLU A 562 18.00 -7.28 -16.64
C GLU A 562 17.24 -8.38 -17.41
N VAL A 563 16.10 -8.06 -18.03
CA VAL A 563 15.35 -9.01 -18.88
C VAL A 563 16.22 -9.51 -20.03
N ARG A 564 16.96 -8.61 -20.70
CA ARG A 564 17.89 -8.99 -21.78
C ARG A 564 19.00 -9.90 -21.30
N ASP A 565 19.55 -9.65 -20.11
CA ASP A 565 20.60 -10.50 -19.54
C ASP A 565 20.04 -11.90 -19.15
N LEU A 566 18.80 -11.98 -18.65
CA LEU A 566 18.11 -13.25 -18.42
C LEU A 566 17.90 -14.03 -19.73
N GLU A 567 17.48 -13.35 -20.81
CA GLU A 567 17.35 -13.97 -22.13
C GLU A 567 18.69 -14.47 -22.67
N ALA A 568 19.77 -13.69 -22.48
CA ALA A 568 21.11 -14.06 -22.88
C ALA A 568 21.63 -15.29 -22.10
N ALA A 569 21.19 -15.44 -20.84
CA ALA A 569 21.45 -16.63 -20.02
C ALA A 569 20.54 -17.84 -20.38
N GLY A 570 19.70 -17.73 -21.42
CA GLY A 570 18.86 -18.81 -21.91
C GLY A 570 17.53 -18.98 -21.18
N ILE A 571 17.16 -18.05 -20.28
CA ILE A 571 15.93 -18.14 -19.50
C ILE A 571 14.71 -17.92 -20.42
N PRO A 572 13.78 -18.89 -20.50
CA PRO A 572 12.70 -18.84 -21.50
C PRO A 572 11.42 -18.15 -20.98
N ILE A 573 11.30 -17.95 -19.66
CA ILE A 573 10.15 -17.32 -19.02
C ILE A 573 10.66 -16.27 -18.03
N VAL A 574 10.15 -15.04 -18.11
CA VAL A 574 10.45 -13.98 -17.14
C VAL A 574 9.13 -13.50 -16.55
N GLN A 575 9.04 -13.49 -15.22
CA GLN A 575 7.90 -12.93 -14.50
C GLN A 575 8.28 -11.56 -13.95
N ILE A 576 7.45 -10.57 -14.24
CA ILE A 576 7.58 -9.21 -13.71
C ILE A 576 6.34 -8.94 -12.88
N ASP A 577 6.48 -8.93 -11.56
CA ASP A 577 5.34 -8.80 -10.65
C ASP A 577 4.99 -7.34 -10.41
N GLU A 578 3.72 -7.01 -10.63
CA GLU A 578 3.18 -5.67 -10.47
C GLU A 578 1.97 -5.63 -9.52
N PRO A 579 2.14 -6.01 -8.23
CA PRO A 579 1.07 -5.81 -7.28
C PRO A 579 0.68 -4.33 -7.25
N ALA A 580 1.59 -3.36 -7.20
CA ALA A 580 1.14 -1.98 -7.02
C ALA A 580 0.42 -1.35 -8.22
N TYR A 581 0.29 -2.05 -9.36
CA TYR A 581 -0.41 -1.57 -10.55
C TYR A 581 -1.81 -1.04 -10.23
N ARG A 582 -2.59 -1.75 -9.41
CA ARG A 582 -3.88 -1.26 -8.92
C ARG A 582 -3.73 -0.38 -7.68
N GLU A 583 -2.84 -0.73 -6.75
CA GLU A 583 -2.76 -0.08 -5.42
C GLU A 583 -2.42 1.40 -5.50
N LYS A 584 -1.58 1.77 -6.46
CA LYS A 584 -1.12 3.15 -6.67
C LYS A 584 -2.07 3.95 -7.56
N ALA A 585 -3.14 3.34 -8.09
CA ALA A 585 -4.12 4.04 -8.89
C ALA A 585 -4.74 5.22 -8.11
N PRO A 586 -5.05 6.33 -8.79
CA PRO A 586 -5.78 7.44 -8.19
C PRO A 586 -7.11 7.00 -7.58
N LEU A 587 -7.59 7.73 -6.57
CA LEU A 587 -8.85 7.38 -5.90
C LEU A 587 -10.06 7.58 -6.80
N LYS A 588 -9.98 8.54 -7.71
CA LYS A 588 -11.05 8.88 -8.65
C LYS A 588 -10.83 8.21 -10.00
N ARG A 589 -11.89 7.62 -10.53
CA ARG A 589 -11.85 6.91 -11.82
C ARG A 589 -11.54 7.83 -13.00
N ALA A 590 -11.85 9.12 -12.88
CA ALA A 590 -11.55 10.12 -13.90
C ALA A 590 -10.05 10.22 -14.22
N ASP A 591 -9.17 9.91 -13.25
CA ASP A 591 -7.72 10.00 -13.42
C ASP A 591 -7.07 8.65 -13.78
N TRP A 592 -7.85 7.56 -13.82
CA TRP A 592 -7.35 6.21 -14.05
C TRP A 592 -6.72 6.05 -15.42
N GLU A 593 -7.33 6.61 -16.48
CA GLU A 593 -6.82 6.41 -17.83
C GLU A 593 -5.41 6.99 -18.01
N SER A 594 -5.16 8.19 -17.49
CA SER A 594 -3.83 8.79 -17.52
C SER A 594 -2.82 7.97 -16.73
N TYR A 595 -3.22 7.50 -15.54
CA TYR A 595 -2.38 6.68 -14.69
C TYR A 595 -2.02 5.34 -15.33
N PHE A 596 -3.01 4.56 -15.74
CA PHE A 596 -2.80 3.24 -16.30
C PHE A 596 -2.07 3.27 -17.64
N ARG A 597 -2.15 4.39 -18.39
CA ARG A 597 -1.37 4.55 -19.62
C ARG A 597 0.13 4.54 -19.34
N TRP A 598 0.63 5.41 -18.46
CA TRP A 598 2.06 5.44 -18.16
C TRP A 598 2.48 4.21 -17.37
N ALA A 599 1.62 3.67 -16.50
CA ALA A 599 1.91 2.46 -15.73
C ALA A 599 2.09 1.24 -16.66
N ALA A 600 1.20 1.06 -17.64
CA ALA A 600 1.33 0.02 -18.66
C ALA A 600 2.56 0.24 -19.53
N GLN A 601 2.88 1.48 -19.92
CA GLN A 601 4.09 1.80 -20.67
C GLN A 601 5.35 1.44 -19.89
N ALA A 602 5.44 1.79 -18.60
CA ALA A 602 6.58 1.44 -17.76
C ALA A 602 6.75 -0.08 -17.66
N PHE A 603 5.66 -0.82 -17.44
CA PHE A 603 5.69 -2.28 -17.45
C PHE A 603 6.16 -2.84 -18.81
N LYS A 604 5.57 -2.38 -19.92
CA LYS A 604 5.92 -2.84 -21.28
C LYS A 604 7.37 -2.56 -21.63
N LEU A 605 7.91 -1.42 -21.15
CA LEU A 605 9.31 -1.07 -21.33
C LEU A 605 10.22 -2.11 -20.64
N ALA A 606 9.92 -2.48 -19.39
CA ALA A 606 10.62 -3.54 -18.67
C ALA A 606 10.43 -4.92 -19.34
N ALA A 607 9.20 -5.23 -19.75
CA ALA A 607 8.77 -6.51 -20.33
C ALA A 607 9.18 -6.72 -21.81
N ARG A 608 9.94 -5.80 -22.40
CA ARG A 608 10.36 -5.89 -23.80
C ARG A 608 11.40 -7.00 -23.99
N ALA A 609 10.89 -8.18 -24.29
CA ALA A 609 11.65 -9.40 -24.57
C ALA A 609 11.44 -9.91 -26.00
N LYS A 610 12.28 -10.84 -26.45
CA LYS A 610 12.13 -11.56 -27.72
C LYS A 610 10.77 -12.28 -27.80
N PRO A 611 10.18 -12.47 -28.99
CA PRO A 611 8.86 -13.09 -29.13
C PRO A 611 8.73 -14.47 -28.48
N GLU A 612 9.77 -15.28 -28.55
CA GLU A 612 9.85 -16.63 -28.00
C GLU A 612 10.09 -16.68 -26.48
N THR A 613 10.31 -15.54 -25.82
CA THR A 613 10.41 -15.45 -24.36
C THR A 613 9.04 -15.06 -23.81
N GLN A 614 8.52 -15.87 -22.88
CA GLN A 614 7.20 -15.66 -22.31
C GLN A 614 7.28 -14.71 -21.11
N ILE A 615 6.48 -13.63 -21.15
CA ILE A 615 6.36 -12.70 -20.03
C ILE A 615 5.18 -13.11 -19.15
N HIS A 616 5.45 -13.37 -17.88
CA HIS A 616 4.44 -13.56 -16.85
C HIS A 616 4.29 -12.29 -16.02
N THR A 617 3.12 -12.06 -15.44
CA THR A 617 2.92 -11.07 -14.38
C THR A 617 1.99 -11.64 -13.32
N HIS A 618 2.31 -11.40 -12.05
CA HIS A 618 1.42 -11.72 -10.94
C HIS A 618 0.74 -10.48 -10.36
N MET A 619 -0.53 -10.60 -9.94
CA MET A 619 -1.29 -9.56 -9.26
C MET A 619 -2.09 -10.11 -8.06
N CYS A 620 -1.90 -9.51 -6.88
CA CYS A 620 -2.41 -9.99 -5.60
C CYS A 620 -3.80 -9.42 -5.19
N TYR A 621 -4.71 -9.07 -6.12
CA TYR A 621 -6.00 -8.43 -5.78
C TYR A 621 -7.20 -9.36 -5.92
N SER A 622 -8.34 -8.96 -5.34
CA SER A 622 -9.62 -9.67 -5.53
C SER A 622 -10.62 -8.90 -6.42
N GLU A 623 -10.39 -7.62 -6.72
CA GLU A 623 -11.33 -6.76 -7.48
C GLU A 623 -10.87 -6.56 -8.94
N PHE A 624 -10.71 -7.65 -9.70
CA PHE A 624 -10.21 -7.57 -11.08
C PHE A 624 -11.18 -6.94 -12.06
N SER A 625 -12.49 -7.11 -11.87
CA SER A 625 -13.54 -6.72 -12.83
C SER A 625 -13.43 -5.27 -13.31
N VAL A 626 -13.00 -4.35 -12.45
CA VAL A 626 -12.88 -2.92 -12.76
C VAL A 626 -11.56 -2.54 -13.45
N VAL A 627 -10.53 -3.39 -13.39
CA VAL A 627 -9.19 -3.10 -13.92
C VAL A 627 -8.75 -4.01 -15.08
N LEU A 628 -9.52 -5.05 -15.44
CA LEU A 628 -9.16 -5.98 -16.52
C LEU A 628 -8.77 -5.29 -17.84
N LYS A 629 -9.52 -4.25 -18.24
CA LYS A 629 -9.19 -3.43 -19.42
C LYS A 629 -7.78 -2.85 -19.37
N TYR A 630 -7.35 -2.38 -18.19
CA TYR A 630 -6.03 -1.75 -18.01
C TYR A 630 -4.92 -2.78 -17.84
N ILE A 631 -5.24 -3.96 -17.33
CA ILE A 631 -4.32 -5.10 -17.29
C ILE A 631 -3.98 -5.56 -18.71
N ASP A 632 -4.98 -5.58 -19.60
CA ASP A 632 -4.79 -5.92 -21.01
C ASP A 632 -3.76 -5.03 -21.72
N TRP A 633 -3.59 -3.78 -21.26
CA TRP A 633 -2.61 -2.82 -21.78
C TRP A 633 -1.17 -3.16 -21.45
N MET A 634 -0.92 -4.04 -20.46
CA MET A 634 0.42 -4.46 -20.08
C MET A 634 1.05 -5.44 -21.07
N ASP A 635 0.24 -6.08 -21.94
CA ASP A 635 0.69 -7.05 -22.95
C ASP A 635 1.53 -8.22 -22.42
N ALA A 636 1.32 -8.62 -21.16
CA ALA A 636 1.92 -9.83 -20.58
C ALA A 636 1.34 -11.10 -21.21
N ASP A 637 2.18 -12.09 -21.49
CA ASP A 637 1.74 -13.30 -22.21
C ASP A 637 0.91 -14.25 -21.31
N VAL A 638 1.23 -14.27 -20.00
CA VAL A 638 0.49 -14.99 -18.96
C VAL A 638 0.27 -14.07 -17.76
N ILE A 639 -0.95 -14.03 -17.22
CA ILE A 639 -1.24 -13.37 -15.94
C ILE A 639 -1.67 -14.38 -14.88
N THR A 640 -1.12 -14.29 -13.67
CA THR A 640 -1.59 -15.06 -12.51
C THR A 640 -2.26 -14.15 -11.50
N ILE A 641 -3.36 -14.61 -10.91
CA ILE A 641 -4.22 -13.78 -10.05
C ILE A 641 -4.71 -14.54 -8.82
N GLU A 642 -4.96 -13.84 -7.73
CA GLU A 642 -5.63 -14.40 -6.54
C GLU A 642 -7.13 -14.58 -6.80
N ALA A 643 -7.62 -15.82 -6.77
CA ALA A 643 -9.00 -16.14 -7.11
C ALA A 643 -9.77 -16.82 -5.97
N THR A 644 -9.11 -17.57 -5.07
CA THR A 644 -9.87 -18.42 -4.12
C THR A 644 -10.65 -17.63 -3.07
N ARG A 645 -10.13 -16.46 -2.67
CA ARG A 645 -10.78 -15.57 -1.70
C ARG A 645 -12.00 -14.82 -2.25
N SER A 646 -12.09 -14.70 -3.57
CA SER A 646 -13.19 -13.99 -4.24
C SER A 646 -14.48 -14.81 -4.36
N LYS A 647 -14.48 -16.08 -3.92
CA LYS A 647 -15.59 -17.04 -4.11
C LYS A 647 -16.09 -17.14 -5.56
N GLY A 648 -15.25 -16.74 -6.53
CA GLY A 648 -15.47 -16.82 -7.96
C GLY A 648 -16.00 -15.56 -8.64
N GLU A 649 -16.16 -14.44 -7.92
CA GLU A 649 -16.42 -13.12 -8.52
C GLU A 649 -15.35 -12.75 -9.56
N VAL A 650 -14.09 -13.12 -9.29
CA VAL A 650 -12.97 -12.91 -10.23
C VAL A 650 -13.16 -13.70 -11.52
N ILE A 651 -13.73 -14.91 -11.45
CA ILE A 651 -13.95 -15.75 -12.64
C ILE A 651 -15.10 -15.15 -13.49
N GLU A 652 -16.16 -14.65 -12.85
CA GLU A 652 -17.29 -13.98 -13.52
C GLU A 652 -16.86 -12.74 -14.30
N ALA A 653 -15.83 -12.02 -13.83
CA ALA A 653 -15.26 -10.89 -14.56
C ALA A 653 -14.76 -11.28 -15.97
N PHE A 654 -14.23 -12.50 -16.13
CA PHE A 654 -13.77 -13.01 -17.43
C PHE A 654 -14.90 -13.54 -18.32
N GLU A 655 -16.09 -13.81 -17.78
CA GLU A 655 -17.27 -14.10 -18.61
C GLU A 655 -17.69 -12.86 -19.42
N HIS A 656 -17.53 -11.69 -18.83
CA HIS A 656 -17.95 -10.41 -19.40
C HIS A 656 -16.84 -9.70 -20.18
N TYR A 657 -15.58 -10.07 -19.95
CA TYR A 657 -14.41 -9.51 -20.62
C TYR A 657 -13.63 -10.62 -21.34
N ASN A 658 -13.68 -10.63 -22.67
CA ASN A 658 -12.98 -11.62 -23.49
C ASN A 658 -11.46 -11.41 -23.48
N TYR A 659 -10.80 -11.88 -22.43
CA TYR A 659 -9.34 -11.80 -22.28
C TYR A 659 -8.65 -12.78 -23.23
N ALA A 660 -7.84 -12.26 -24.16
CA ALA A 660 -7.27 -13.03 -25.25
C ALA A 660 -6.06 -13.91 -24.85
N ARG A 661 -5.40 -13.59 -23.72
CA ARG A 661 -4.12 -14.20 -23.32
C ARG A 661 -4.28 -15.29 -22.26
N GLN A 662 -3.18 -15.95 -21.92
CA GLN A 662 -3.14 -17.02 -20.93
C GLN A 662 -3.33 -16.47 -19.51
N ILE A 663 -3.96 -17.27 -18.64
CA ILE A 663 -4.32 -16.85 -17.29
C ILE A 663 -4.26 -18.01 -16.29
N GLY A 664 -3.77 -17.70 -15.09
CA GLY A 664 -3.67 -18.60 -13.96
C GLY A 664 -4.41 -18.05 -12.73
N PRO A 665 -5.74 -18.23 -12.64
CA PRO A 665 -6.46 -17.96 -11.40
C PRO A 665 -6.01 -18.99 -10.35
N GLY A 666 -5.56 -18.52 -9.20
CA GLY A 666 -5.07 -19.37 -8.13
C GLY A 666 -6.11 -20.41 -7.70
N VAL A 667 -5.66 -21.65 -7.53
CA VAL A 667 -6.56 -22.79 -7.23
C VAL A 667 -6.59 -23.17 -5.75
N PHE A 668 -5.75 -22.56 -4.92
CA PHE A 668 -5.80 -22.65 -3.46
C PHE A 668 -5.23 -21.41 -2.77
N ASP A 669 -5.77 -21.11 -1.58
CA ASP A 669 -5.35 -19.99 -0.73
C ASP A 669 -3.97 -20.24 -0.10
N VAL A 670 -3.03 -19.33 -0.28
CA VAL A 670 -1.68 -19.38 0.32
C VAL A 670 -1.57 -18.67 1.68
N HIS A 671 -2.69 -18.17 2.21
CA HIS A 671 -2.76 -17.58 3.54
C HIS A 671 -3.38 -18.50 4.61
N SER A 672 -4.22 -19.49 4.26
CA SER A 672 -4.75 -20.51 5.21
C SER A 672 -3.90 -21.79 5.37
N PRO A 673 -3.38 -22.17 6.55
CA PRO A 673 -2.47 -23.34 6.69
C PRO A 673 -3.09 -24.70 6.29
N VAL A 674 -4.37 -24.73 5.94
CA VAL A 674 -5.09 -25.90 5.46
C VAL A 674 -4.53 -26.39 4.12
N VAL A 675 -4.21 -27.68 4.05
CA VAL A 675 -3.86 -28.36 2.80
C VAL A 675 -5.15 -28.64 2.01
N PRO A 676 -5.33 -28.09 0.80
CA PRO A 676 -6.51 -28.35 -0.04
C PRO A 676 -6.52 -29.80 -0.54
N SER A 677 -7.70 -30.43 -0.61
CA SER A 677 -7.85 -31.75 -1.23
C SER A 677 -7.82 -31.65 -2.77
N VAL A 678 -7.53 -32.77 -3.44
CA VAL A 678 -7.56 -32.86 -4.91
C VAL A 678 -8.96 -32.49 -5.44
N GLU A 679 -10.03 -32.95 -4.80
CA GLU A 679 -11.42 -32.66 -5.21
C GLU A 679 -11.76 -31.17 -5.10
N SER A 680 -11.28 -30.51 -4.04
CA SER A 680 -11.47 -29.07 -3.85
C SER A 680 -10.81 -28.28 -4.99
N ILE A 681 -9.56 -28.61 -5.32
CA ILE A 681 -8.82 -27.99 -6.42
C ILE A 681 -9.52 -28.27 -7.77
N LEU A 682 -9.92 -29.52 -8.02
CA LEU A 682 -10.65 -29.89 -9.24
C LEU A 682 -11.95 -29.09 -9.40
N THR A 683 -12.68 -28.87 -8.31
CA THR A 683 -13.92 -28.07 -8.34
C THR A 683 -13.65 -26.64 -8.82
N VAL A 684 -12.56 -26.02 -8.35
CA VAL A 684 -12.15 -24.69 -8.80
C VAL A 684 -11.74 -24.72 -10.27
N MET A 685 -10.89 -25.67 -10.67
CA MET A 685 -10.43 -25.80 -12.05
C MET A 685 -11.58 -26.05 -13.03
N GLU A 686 -12.55 -26.90 -12.66
CA GLU A 686 -13.74 -27.18 -13.47
C GLU A 686 -14.65 -25.97 -13.62
N ARG A 687 -14.71 -25.09 -12.61
CA ARG A 687 -15.40 -23.80 -12.74
C ARG A 687 -14.66 -22.88 -13.72
N VAL A 688 -13.34 -22.79 -13.62
CA VAL A 688 -12.51 -21.92 -14.47
C VAL A 688 -12.66 -22.29 -15.95
N ILE A 689 -12.56 -23.58 -16.30
CA ILE A 689 -12.61 -24.02 -17.71
C ILE A 689 -13.99 -23.90 -18.37
N ARG A 690 -15.04 -23.56 -17.61
CA ARG A 690 -16.36 -23.22 -18.17
C ARG A 690 -16.37 -21.80 -18.76
N VAL A 691 -15.46 -20.95 -18.29
CA VAL A 691 -15.38 -19.54 -18.65
C VAL A 691 -14.16 -19.28 -19.52
N ILE A 692 -13.01 -19.83 -19.13
CA ILE A 692 -11.72 -19.61 -19.77
C ILE A 692 -11.42 -20.81 -20.68
N PRO A 693 -11.01 -20.60 -21.95
CA PRO A 693 -10.59 -21.68 -22.83
C PRO A 693 -9.45 -22.51 -22.21
N LYS A 694 -9.54 -23.84 -22.34
CA LYS A 694 -8.64 -24.79 -21.65
C LYS A 694 -7.17 -24.55 -21.99
N GLU A 695 -6.89 -24.20 -23.24
CA GLU A 695 -5.57 -23.90 -23.78
C GLU A 695 -4.94 -22.62 -23.19
N ARG A 696 -5.74 -21.78 -22.52
CA ARG A 696 -5.29 -20.55 -21.86
C ARG A 696 -5.07 -20.71 -20.36
N PHE A 697 -5.56 -21.79 -19.76
CA PHE A 697 -5.59 -21.95 -18.30
C PHE A 697 -4.27 -22.52 -17.74
N TRP A 698 -3.67 -21.79 -16.79
CA TRP A 698 -2.54 -22.20 -15.96
C TRP A 698 -2.98 -22.59 -14.55
N VAL A 699 -2.33 -23.59 -13.97
CA VAL A 699 -2.64 -24.10 -12.63
C VAL A 699 -1.56 -23.67 -11.65
N ASN A 700 -1.90 -22.81 -10.71
CA ASN A 700 -0.97 -22.23 -9.73
C ASN A 700 -1.65 -21.96 -8.38
N PRO A 701 -0.88 -21.78 -7.29
CA PRO A 701 -1.39 -21.17 -6.06
C PRO A 701 -1.85 -19.72 -6.26
N ASP A 702 -2.59 -19.18 -5.28
CA ASP A 702 -3.01 -17.77 -5.27
C ASP A 702 -1.83 -16.78 -5.29
N CYS A 703 -0.77 -17.02 -4.52
CA CYS A 703 0.38 -16.10 -4.43
C CYS A 703 1.66 -16.89 -4.08
N GLY A 704 2.75 -16.20 -3.70
CA GLY A 704 4.00 -16.82 -3.24
C GLY A 704 3.85 -17.61 -1.94
N LEU A 705 4.75 -18.58 -1.71
CA LEU A 705 4.69 -19.55 -0.61
C LEU A 705 5.60 -19.16 0.58
N LYS A 706 6.17 -17.95 0.58
CA LYS A 706 7.08 -17.42 1.63
C LYS A 706 6.57 -17.61 3.05
N THR A 707 5.27 -17.45 3.28
CA THR A 707 4.64 -17.48 4.62
C THR A 707 4.18 -18.87 5.06
N ARG A 708 4.32 -19.88 4.20
CA ARG A 708 3.97 -21.28 4.48
C ARG A 708 5.13 -22.04 5.10
N LYS A 709 4.84 -23.27 5.53
CA LYS A 709 5.85 -24.26 5.91
C LYS A 709 5.93 -25.39 4.89
N TRP A 710 7.07 -26.08 4.84
CA TRP A 710 7.29 -27.15 3.87
C TRP A 710 6.29 -28.31 4.00
N GLU A 711 5.90 -28.64 5.24
CA GLU A 711 4.89 -29.65 5.55
C GLU A 711 3.48 -29.30 5.04
N GLU A 712 3.21 -28.02 4.76
CA GLU A 712 1.96 -27.54 4.16
C GLU A 712 2.10 -27.46 2.62
N VAL A 713 3.24 -26.95 2.14
CA VAL A 713 3.51 -26.71 0.72
C VAL A 713 3.57 -28.00 -0.09
N ILE A 714 4.34 -29.00 0.36
CA ILE A 714 4.56 -30.21 -0.42
C ILE A 714 3.24 -30.97 -0.68
N PRO A 715 2.40 -31.23 0.33
CA PRO A 715 1.10 -31.87 0.10
C PRO A 715 0.16 -31.02 -0.78
N ALA A 716 0.11 -29.69 -0.58
CA ALA A 716 -0.76 -28.82 -1.36
C ALA A 716 -0.38 -28.81 -2.85
N LEU A 717 0.92 -28.68 -3.16
CA LEU A 717 1.41 -28.71 -4.54
C LEU A 717 1.24 -30.09 -5.18
N ARG A 718 1.43 -31.18 -4.41
CA ARG A 718 1.16 -32.54 -4.91
C ARG A 718 -0.30 -32.70 -5.33
N ASN A 719 -1.23 -32.24 -4.51
CA ASN A 719 -2.66 -32.30 -4.82
C ASN A 719 -3.01 -31.44 -6.04
N MET A 720 -2.37 -30.27 -6.18
CA MET A 720 -2.53 -29.39 -7.34
C MET A 720 -2.05 -30.04 -8.64
N VAL A 721 -0.87 -30.68 -8.63
CA VAL A 721 -0.34 -31.40 -9.80
C VAL A 721 -1.22 -32.60 -10.16
N GLU A 722 -1.69 -33.36 -9.18
CA GLU A 722 -2.60 -34.48 -9.40
C GLU A 722 -3.93 -34.01 -10.05
N ALA A 723 -4.51 -32.90 -9.57
CA ALA A 723 -5.71 -32.33 -10.17
C ALA A 723 -5.49 -31.93 -11.64
N ALA A 724 -4.37 -31.28 -11.95
CA ALA A 724 -4.00 -30.94 -13.33
C ALA A 724 -3.83 -32.20 -14.20
N ARG A 725 -3.17 -33.25 -13.69
CA ARG A 725 -3.00 -34.53 -14.37
C ARG A 725 -4.34 -35.18 -14.71
N GLN A 726 -5.31 -35.13 -13.80
CA GLN A 726 -6.65 -35.66 -14.06
C GLN A 726 -7.38 -34.90 -15.16
N LEU A 727 -7.30 -33.55 -15.20
CA LEU A 727 -7.90 -32.80 -16.29
C LEU A 727 -7.18 -32.99 -17.63
N ARG A 728 -5.85 -33.13 -17.63
CA ARG A 728 -5.09 -33.50 -18.84
C ARG A 728 -5.58 -34.83 -19.40
N ALA A 729 -5.79 -35.84 -18.56
CA ALA A 729 -6.30 -37.13 -19.01
C ALA A 729 -7.72 -37.04 -19.63
N ARG A 730 -8.55 -36.10 -19.16
CA ARG A 730 -9.91 -35.89 -19.68
C ARG A 730 -9.97 -35.07 -20.97
N TYR A 731 -9.00 -34.18 -21.23
CA TYR A 731 -9.07 -33.19 -22.31
C TYR A 731 -7.87 -33.20 -23.28
N GLY A 732 -6.80 -33.94 -22.97
CA GLY A 732 -5.55 -34.00 -23.74
C GLY A 732 -5.56 -35.06 -24.83
N SER A 733 -6.60 -35.07 -25.68
CA SER A 733 -6.68 -35.89 -26.90
C SER A 733 -6.43 -35.06 -28.14
#